data_AF-A0A9J2P0Z4-F1
#
_entry.id   AF-A0A9J2P0Z4-F1
#
_cell.length_a   1.000
_cell.length_b   1.000
_cell.length_c   1.000
_cell.angle_alpha   90.00
_cell.angle_beta   90.00
_cell.angle_gamma   90.00
#
_symmetry.space_group_name_H-M   'P 1'
#
loop_
_entity.id
_entity.type
_entity.pdbx_description
1 polymer ?
#
loop_
_entity_poly.entity_id
_entity_poly.type
_entity_poly.pdbx_seq_one_letter_code
_entity_poly.pdbx_strand_id
1 'polypeptide(L)'
;MSTDARRRPTTGRDILRNIQNVFTSLNDKLEKDVLDHLRAVYGTLCVGLMLATMGAVLEVMNVVRANLFLTLGSFACFFALCAIPHSRERERQRFGCFALFAFLTGMSTGPQIEVAIHLNPSVLLTAFLGTAIIFGCFSLAALHAPSTKYLHLGGAIGSALMLMLVTLLFARSQLMMMTVLWMGLAITCALILYDTQLICEKRRRGDTDYIWHTIELFLDFINLFRYILVILNSKEERDRGRRTVEGSFVWCNCLRRTQVVVVSGNGMVLSSVVAANEMRAALPASYLSLSMVPFASISLGMGALSWFLPRRVFLAVDNLLYSSYMRMCLFVFENVAATRINFYGDIESISSKRESAIVLSNHQSNVDWVVITMLANRQQGSECGLRFMMKYAIHYLPLFGWYTFQVDFVFVFYHQHGFIYVRRFGNVVWSAVERQLSFLKTLNEPFWLLIFPEGTRFSPKKSAIIESSRLYCESIGIPAFDNLLTPRTAGFILALTYLRGSIDAIYDVTIAYEQSRGVGREKCAPDMFEFVCSTNAQPTLHIHVRRFPVDALPHDEALIKRWLIERYQIKNGMLEAFYKGEGLPDLSITNAPRVSFALTIPPSLFFLSALIAPFFSKTVRNIYLMTLCSSPALILWLRLRGCV
;
A
#
# COMPACT_ATOMS: atom_id res chain seq x y z
N MET A 1 -9.00 -36.55 -55.81
CA MET A 1 -9.54 -35.72 -54.72
C MET A 1 -9.81 -36.62 -53.52
N SER A 2 -9.49 -36.12 -52.31
CA SER A 2 -9.73 -36.71 -50.98
C SER A 2 -8.74 -37.80 -50.52
N THR A 3 -7.66 -37.36 -49.86
CA THR A 3 -6.87 -38.17 -48.92
C THR A 3 -7.54 -38.16 -47.55
N ASP A 4 -7.97 -39.34 -47.13
CA ASP A 4 -8.55 -39.68 -45.83
C ASP A 4 -7.47 -39.59 -44.73
N ALA A 5 -7.44 -38.50 -43.97
CA ALA A 5 -6.55 -38.31 -42.83
C ALA A 5 -7.13 -38.99 -41.57
N ARG A 6 -6.89 -40.30 -41.44
CA ARG A 6 -7.12 -41.02 -40.18
C ARG A 6 -6.27 -40.43 -39.05
N ARG A 7 -6.90 -39.77 -38.08
CA ARG A 7 -6.27 -39.42 -36.80
C ARG A 7 -5.90 -40.71 -36.07
N ARG A 8 -4.60 -40.98 -35.91
CA ARG A 8 -4.10 -42.09 -35.07
C ARG A 8 -4.49 -41.82 -33.60
N PRO A 9 -4.91 -42.83 -32.82
CA PRO A 9 -5.11 -42.67 -31.39
C PRO A 9 -3.77 -42.41 -30.69
N THR A 10 -3.72 -41.37 -29.85
CA THR A 10 -2.57 -41.07 -28.98
C THR A 10 -2.26 -42.27 -28.09
N THR A 11 -1.06 -42.83 -28.20
CA THR A 11 -0.64 -43.98 -27.38
C THR A 11 -0.15 -43.51 -26.00
N GLY A 12 -0.21 -44.37 -24.98
CA GLY A 12 0.29 -44.02 -23.62
C GLY A 12 1.76 -43.58 -23.58
N ARG A 13 2.57 -44.03 -24.55
CA ARG A 13 3.96 -43.57 -24.76
C ARG A 13 4.04 -42.11 -25.18
N ASP A 14 3.10 -41.63 -26.00
CA ASP A 14 3.05 -40.23 -26.43
C ASP A 14 2.71 -39.30 -25.27
N ILE A 15 1.84 -39.74 -24.36
CA ILE A 15 1.47 -39.01 -23.14
C ILE A 15 2.67 -38.90 -22.20
N LEU A 16 3.35 -40.01 -21.90
CA LEU A 16 4.54 -40.01 -21.04
C LEU A 16 5.66 -39.13 -21.61
N ARG A 17 5.87 -39.17 -22.94
CA ARG A 17 6.85 -38.31 -23.60
C ARG A 17 6.48 -36.83 -23.47
N ASN A 18 5.19 -36.49 -23.65
CA ASN A 18 4.73 -35.10 -23.49
C ASN A 18 4.89 -34.61 -22.04
N ILE A 19 4.60 -35.45 -21.04
CA ILE A 19 4.82 -35.13 -19.63
C ILE A 19 6.32 -34.88 -19.38
N GLN A 20 7.18 -35.78 -19.86
CA GLN A 20 8.62 -35.63 -19.70
C GLN A 20 9.13 -34.33 -20.34
N ASN A 21 8.66 -34.00 -21.54
CA ASN A 21 9.01 -32.76 -22.24
C ASN A 21 8.62 -31.49 -21.47
N VAL A 22 7.46 -31.49 -20.80
CA VAL A 22 7.00 -30.36 -19.97
C VAL A 22 7.89 -30.15 -18.75
N PHE A 23 8.35 -31.24 -18.11
CA PHE A 23 9.27 -31.14 -16.98
C PHE A 23 10.70 -30.78 -17.40
N THR A 24 11.17 -31.26 -18.55
CA THR A 24 12.48 -30.85 -19.08
C THR A 24 12.51 -29.38 -19.47
N SER A 25 11.44 -28.83 -20.07
CA SER A 25 11.39 -27.40 -20.41
C SER A 25 11.43 -26.48 -19.19
N LEU A 26 10.98 -26.96 -18.01
CA LEU A 26 11.12 -26.19 -16.77
C LEU A 26 12.57 -26.13 -16.28
N ASN A 27 13.32 -27.24 -16.41
CA ASN A 27 14.74 -27.27 -16.04
C ASN A 27 15.59 -26.30 -16.88
N ASP A 28 15.20 -26.08 -18.14
CA ASP A 28 15.88 -25.14 -19.03
C ASP A 28 15.47 -23.68 -18.76
N LYS A 29 14.27 -23.45 -18.22
CA LYS A 29 13.69 -22.11 -18.07
C LYS A 29 13.95 -21.48 -16.71
N LEU A 30 14.01 -22.28 -15.66
CA LEU A 30 14.18 -21.80 -14.28
C LEU A 30 15.61 -21.99 -13.82
N GLU A 31 16.10 -21.04 -13.02
CA GLU A 31 17.42 -21.14 -12.41
C GLU A 31 17.48 -22.35 -11.46
N LYS A 32 18.63 -23.02 -11.40
CA LYS A 32 18.81 -24.22 -10.54
C LYS A 32 18.42 -23.97 -9.08
N ASP A 33 18.78 -22.79 -8.56
CA ASP A 33 18.46 -22.39 -7.19
C ASP A 33 16.95 -22.21 -6.94
N VAL A 34 16.21 -21.73 -7.95
CA VAL A 34 14.75 -21.63 -7.90
C VAL A 34 14.12 -23.01 -7.97
N LEU A 35 14.65 -23.91 -8.82
CA LEU A 35 14.17 -25.29 -8.93
C LEU A 35 14.36 -26.09 -7.65
N ASP A 36 15.53 -26.00 -7.01
CA ASP A 36 15.82 -26.71 -5.76
C ASP A 36 14.93 -26.20 -4.61
N HIS A 37 14.68 -24.90 -4.57
CA HIS A 37 13.72 -24.30 -3.64
C HIS A 37 12.29 -24.79 -3.89
N LEU A 38 11.82 -24.79 -5.14
CA LEU A 38 10.50 -25.31 -5.49
C LEU A 38 10.35 -26.80 -5.15
N ARG A 39 11.39 -27.61 -5.34
CA ARG A 39 11.39 -29.02 -4.90
C ARG A 39 11.16 -29.14 -3.40
N ALA A 40 11.83 -28.31 -2.60
CA ALA A 40 11.61 -28.27 -1.15
C ALA A 40 10.17 -27.84 -0.80
N VAL A 41 9.64 -26.81 -1.47
CA VAL A 41 8.27 -26.31 -1.25
C VAL A 41 7.22 -27.38 -1.59
N TYR A 42 7.24 -27.92 -2.81
CA TYR A 42 6.25 -28.94 -3.24
C TYR A 42 6.43 -30.28 -2.51
N GLY A 43 7.66 -30.64 -2.14
CA GLY A 43 7.92 -31.81 -1.28
C GLY A 43 7.33 -31.65 0.11
N THR A 44 7.49 -30.49 0.72
CA THR A 44 6.93 -30.16 2.03
C THR A 44 5.41 -30.03 1.97
N LEU A 45 4.86 -29.52 0.86
CA LEU A 45 3.43 -29.49 0.59
C LEU A 45 2.84 -30.90 0.61
N CYS A 46 3.50 -31.87 -0.04
CA CYS A 46 3.07 -33.26 -0.05
C CYS A 46 2.98 -33.84 1.38
N VAL A 47 4.01 -33.59 2.21
CA VAL A 47 4.00 -33.98 3.62
C VAL A 47 2.84 -33.33 4.38
N GLY A 48 2.60 -32.03 4.17
CA GLY A 48 1.47 -31.31 4.75
C GLY A 48 0.11 -31.91 4.37
N LEU A 49 -0.07 -32.29 3.10
CA LEU A 49 -1.31 -32.92 2.62
C LEU A 49 -1.50 -34.34 3.20
N MET A 50 -0.43 -35.10 3.41
CA MET A 50 -0.50 -36.40 4.10
C MET A 50 -0.93 -36.21 5.56
N LEU A 51 -0.36 -35.23 6.27
CA LEU A 51 -0.73 -34.92 7.65
C LEU A 51 -2.18 -34.41 7.76
N ALA A 52 -2.62 -33.57 6.83
CA ALA A 52 -4.01 -33.13 6.76
C ALA A 52 -4.96 -34.31 6.51
N THR A 53 -4.54 -35.26 5.68
CA THR A 53 -5.30 -36.50 5.43
C THR A 53 -5.41 -37.35 6.70
N MET A 54 -4.31 -37.54 7.44
CA MET A 54 -4.33 -38.23 8.73
C MET A 54 -5.27 -37.56 9.74
N GLY A 55 -5.25 -36.23 9.82
CA GLY A 55 -6.16 -35.46 10.66
C GLY A 55 -7.63 -35.67 10.28
N ALA A 56 -7.96 -35.60 8.99
CA ALA A 56 -9.31 -35.85 8.50
C ALA A 56 -9.78 -37.29 8.79
N VAL A 57 -8.92 -38.29 8.60
CA VAL A 57 -9.25 -39.71 8.87
C VAL A 57 -9.56 -39.94 10.34
N LEU A 58 -8.80 -39.37 11.28
CA LEU A 58 -9.05 -39.52 12.72
C LEU A 58 -10.39 -38.93 13.15
N GLU A 59 -10.80 -37.84 12.50
CA GLU A 59 -12.10 -37.23 12.73
C GLU A 59 -13.24 -38.09 12.19
N VAL A 60 -13.13 -38.57 10.94
CA VAL A 60 -14.12 -39.46 10.31
C VAL A 60 -14.26 -40.80 11.07
N MET A 61 -13.15 -41.32 11.60
CA MET A 61 -13.16 -42.53 12.44
C MET A 61 -13.73 -42.30 13.86
N ASN A 62 -14.19 -41.09 14.18
CA ASN A 62 -14.69 -40.70 15.49
C ASN A 62 -13.68 -40.89 16.65
N VAL A 63 -12.37 -40.92 16.36
CA VAL A 63 -11.33 -41.00 17.42
C VAL A 63 -11.23 -39.67 18.17
N VAL A 64 -11.21 -38.56 17.42
CA VAL A 64 -11.26 -37.20 17.98
C VAL A 64 -12.14 -36.33 17.09
N ARG A 65 -13.24 -35.81 17.64
CA ARG A 65 -14.15 -34.94 16.89
C ARG A 65 -13.61 -33.52 16.77
N ALA A 66 -13.74 -32.96 15.57
CA ALA A 66 -13.47 -31.55 15.34
C ALA A 66 -14.32 -30.67 16.28
N ASN A 67 -13.66 -29.70 16.90
CA ASN A 67 -14.31 -28.76 17.81
C ASN A 67 -13.65 -27.38 17.69
N LEU A 68 -14.25 -26.41 18.39
CA LEU A 68 -13.78 -25.02 18.36
C LEU A 68 -12.33 -24.89 18.85
N PHE A 69 -11.91 -25.64 19.88
CA PHE A 69 -10.56 -25.56 20.42
C PHE A 69 -9.50 -26.06 19.44
N LEU A 70 -9.78 -27.13 18.69
CA LEU A 70 -8.86 -27.62 17.65
C LEU A 70 -8.73 -26.62 16.48
N THR A 71 -9.83 -25.92 16.16
CA THR A 71 -9.83 -24.84 15.16
C THR A 71 -9.06 -23.62 15.67
N LEU A 72 -9.22 -23.23 16.94
CA LEU A 72 -8.41 -22.18 17.56
C LEU A 72 -6.93 -22.58 17.66
N GLY A 73 -6.66 -23.87 17.88
CA GLY A 73 -5.31 -24.44 17.88
C GLY A 73 -4.63 -24.33 16.52
N SER A 74 -5.34 -24.56 15.41
CA SER A 74 -4.76 -24.36 14.07
C SER A 74 -4.44 -22.88 13.82
N PHE A 75 -5.33 -21.95 14.20
CA PHE A 75 -5.03 -20.52 14.15
C PHE A 75 -3.83 -20.14 15.03
N ALA A 76 -3.73 -20.67 16.25
CA ALA A 76 -2.61 -20.42 17.14
C ALA A 76 -1.28 -20.91 16.54
N CYS A 77 -1.26 -22.09 15.91
CA CYS A 77 -0.08 -22.61 15.22
C CYS A 77 0.32 -21.73 14.03
N PHE A 78 -0.67 -21.25 13.27
CA PHE A 78 -0.45 -20.33 12.16
C PHE A 78 0.11 -18.98 12.63
N PHE A 79 -0.46 -18.36 13.68
CA PHE A 79 0.08 -17.12 14.22
C PHE A 79 1.44 -17.29 14.89
N ALA A 80 1.70 -18.44 15.52
CA ALA A 80 3.02 -18.79 16.04
C ALA A 80 4.05 -18.84 14.91
N LEU A 81 3.71 -19.41 13.74
CA LEU A 81 4.57 -19.39 12.55
C LEU A 81 4.91 -17.97 12.09
N CYS A 82 3.91 -17.07 12.04
CA CYS A 82 4.14 -15.66 11.71
C CYS A 82 5.08 -14.95 12.70
N ALA A 83 5.02 -15.33 13.98
CA ALA A 83 5.82 -14.72 15.04
C ALA A 83 7.25 -15.27 15.14
N ILE A 84 7.51 -16.48 14.64
CA ILE A 84 8.84 -17.10 14.70
C ILE A 84 9.68 -16.66 13.49
N PRO A 85 10.72 -15.83 13.69
CA PRO A 85 11.56 -15.35 12.59
C PRO A 85 12.28 -16.50 11.89
N HIS A 86 12.43 -16.37 10.57
CA HIS A 86 13.16 -17.32 9.74
C HIS A 86 14.63 -17.34 10.14
N SER A 87 15.12 -18.51 10.56
CA SER A 87 16.52 -18.76 10.91
C SER A 87 16.80 -20.26 10.86
N ARG A 88 18.03 -20.64 10.48
CA ARG A 88 18.44 -22.07 10.40
C ARG A 88 18.27 -22.81 11.73
N GLU A 89 18.43 -22.12 12.86
CA GLU A 89 18.29 -22.71 14.20
C GLU A 89 16.83 -23.04 14.55
N ARG A 90 15.87 -22.24 14.07
CA ARG A 90 14.44 -22.40 14.39
C ARG A 90 13.65 -23.14 13.32
N GLU A 91 14.30 -23.60 12.25
CA GLU A 91 13.67 -24.29 11.13
C GLU A 91 12.86 -25.51 11.57
N ARG A 92 13.40 -26.35 12.46
CA ARG A 92 12.68 -27.51 13.02
C ARG A 92 11.43 -27.13 13.80
N GLN A 93 11.50 -26.04 14.57
CA GLN A 93 10.35 -25.54 15.33
C GLN A 93 9.26 -25.06 14.38
N ARG A 94 9.64 -24.31 13.33
CA ARG A 94 8.71 -23.85 12.29
C ARG A 94 8.10 -25.03 11.54
N PHE A 95 8.89 -26.02 11.14
CA PHE A 95 8.38 -27.22 10.49
C PHE A 95 7.38 -27.97 11.39
N GLY A 96 7.69 -28.10 12.70
CA GLY A 96 6.78 -28.70 13.67
C GLY A 96 5.45 -27.94 13.80
N CYS A 97 5.50 -26.61 13.87
CA CYS A 97 4.30 -25.77 13.87
C CYS A 97 3.49 -25.92 12.57
N PHE A 98 4.15 -26.00 11.41
CA PHE A 98 3.49 -26.24 10.12
C PHE A 98 2.83 -27.62 10.08
N ALA A 99 3.53 -28.68 10.53
CA ALA A 99 3.00 -30.04 10.57
C ALA A 99 1.75 -30.14 11.45
N LEU A 100 1.78 -29.54 12.65
CA LEU A 100 0.63 -29.48 13.54
C LEU A 100 -0.51 -28.65 12.95
N PHE A 101 -0.20 -27.51 12.34
CA PHE A 101 -1.17 -26.68 11.62
C PHE A 101 -1.87 -27.46 10.50
N ALA A 102 -1.11 -28.19 9.67
CA ALA A 102 -1.64 -28.98 8.56
C ALA A 102 -2.55 -30.12 9.06
N PHE A 103 -2.12 -30.83 10.10
CA PHE A 103 -2.91 -31.89 10.75
C PHE A 103 -4.23 -31.36 11.32
N LEU A 104 -4.20 -30.27 12.11
CA LEU A 104 -5.39 -29.67 12.69
C LEU A 104 -6.32 -29.08 11.63
N THR A 105 -5.76 -28.54 10.54
CA THR A 105 -6.54 -28.08 9.38
C THR A 105 -7.25 -29.25 8.70
N GLY A 106 -6.59 -30.40 8.59
CA GLY A 106 -7.19 -31.66 8.16
C GLY A 106 -8.37 -32.08 9.02
N MET A 107 -8.18 -32.15 10.35
CA MET A 107 -9.27 -32.43 11.30
C MET A 107 -10.45 -31.48 11.15
N SER A 108 -10.20 -30.17 11.00
CA SER A 108 -11.27 -29.18 10.81
C SER A 108 -12.05 -29.35 9.50
N THR A 109 -11.45 -30.01 8.49
CA THR A 109 -12.09 -30.32 7.20
C THR A 109 -12.90 -31.62 7.27
N GLY A 110 -12.58 -32.49 8.22
CA GLY A 110 -13.22 -33.79 8.43
C GLY A 110 -14.77 -33.78 8.40
N PRO A 111 -15.47 -32.87 9.10
CA PRO A 111 -16.94 -32.86 9.09
C PRO A 111 -17.55 -32.64 7.70
N GLN A 112 -16.81 -31.96 6.81
CA GLN A 112 -17.25 -31.73 5.43
C GLN A 112 -17.07 -32.98 4.57
N ILE A 113 -16.03 -33.76 4.87
CA ILE A 113 -15.74 -35.05 4.23
C ILE A 113 -16.77 -36.10 4.70
N GLU A 114 -17.10 -36.13 5.99
CA GLU A 114 -18.13 -37.02 6.54
C GLU A 114 -19.48 -36.86 5.81
N VAL A 115 -19.93 -35.61 5.61
CA VAL A 115 -21.14 -35.31 4.83
C VAL A 115 -21.03 -35.84 3.39
N ALA A 116 -19.87 -35.68 2.74
CA ALA A 116 -19.66 -36.18 1.38
C ALA A 116 -19.73 -37.71 1.30
N ILE A 117 -19.17 -38.41 2.29
CA ILE A 117 -19.19 -39.88 2.38
C ILE A 117 -20.62 -40.39 2.54
N HIS A 118 -21.44 -39.75 3.38
CA HIS A 118 -22.85 -40.11 3.56
C HIS A 118 -23.71 -39.85 2.32
N LEU A 119 -23.38 -38.81 1.54
CA LEU A 119 -24.05 -38.54 0.28
C LEU A 119 -23.62 -39.54 -0.79
N ASN A 120 -22.37 -39.51 -1.21
CA ASN A 120 -21.85 -40.38 -2.24
C ASN A 120 -20.31 -40.42 -2.14
N PRO A 121 -19.70 -41.55 -1.76
CA PRO A 121 -18.24 -41.65 -1.60
C PRO A 121 -17.46 -41.29 -2.87
N SER A 122 -18.04 -41.44 -4.07
CA SER A 122 -17.38 -41.07 -5.33
C SER A 122 -17.15 -39.56 -5.47
N VAL A 123 -17.94 -38.73 -4.78
CA VAL A 123 -17.78 -37.26 -4.77
C VAL A 123 -16.47 -36.86 -4.13
N LEU A 124 -16.05 -37.53 -3.07
CA LEU A 124 -14.78 -37.25 -2.38
C LEU A 124 -13.58 -37.47 -3.31
N LEU A 125 -13.55 -38.63 -3.99
CA LEU A 125 -12.51 -38.94 -4.96
C LEU A 125 -12.50 -37.96 -6.13
N THR A 126 -13.68 -37.62 -6.65
CA THR A 126 -13.82 -36.64 -7.74
C THR A 126 -13.35 -35.25 -7.32
N ALA A 127 -13.67 -34.81 -6.11
CA ALA A 127 -13.23 -33.53 -5.57
C ALA A 127 -11.72 -33.48 -5.46
N PHE A 128 -11.10 -34.49 -4.85
CA PHE A 128 -9.65 -34.54 -4.67
C PHE A 128 -8.88 -34.60 -6.01
N LEU A 129 -9.29 -35.47 -6.93
CA LEU A 129 -8.67 -35.56 -8.25
C LEU A 129 -8.86 -34.25 -9.04
N GLY A 130 -10.04 -33.64 -8.96
CA GLY A 130 -10.31 -32.34 -9.55
C GLY A 130 -9.39 -31.26 -9.00
N THR A 131 -9.20 -31.19 -7.68
CA THR A 131 -8.25 -30.28 -7.02
C THR A 131 -6.82 -30.51 -7.51
N ALA A 132 -6.35 -31.75 -7.52
CA ALA A 132 -4.98 -32.08 -7.92
C ALA A 132 -4.69 -31.68 -9.38
N ILE A 133 -5.65 -31.92 -10.28
CA ILE A 133 -5.55 -31.53 -11.69
C ILE A 133 -5.54 -30.01 -11.83
N ILE A 134 -6.50 -29.32 -11.21
CA ILE A 134 -6.60 -27.85 -11.29
C ILE A 134 -5.33 -27.22 -10.73
N PHE A 135 -4.93 -27.60 -9.52
CA PHE A 135 -3.75 -27.07 -8.84
C PHE A 135 -2.47 -27.30 -9.65
N GLY A 136 -2.29 -28.52 -10.18
CA GLY A 136 -1.15 -28.86 -11.03
C GLY A 136 -1.12 -28.05 -12.33
N CYS A 137 -2.26 -27.91 -13.02
CA CYS A 137 -2.36 -27.12 -14.24
C CYS A 137 -2.06 -25.63 -14.02
N PHE A 138 -2.63 -25.01 -12.99
CA PHE A 138 -2.39 -23.60 -12.69
C PHE A 138 -0.94 -23.37 -12.21
N SER A 139 -0.39 -24.26 -11.38
CA SER A 139 1.03 -24.21 -10.99
C SER A 139 1.95 -24.29 -12.21
N LEU A 140 1.74 -25.24 -13.11
CA LEU A 140 2.54 -25.38 -14.33
C LEU A 140 2.40 -24.17 -15.26
N ALA A 141 1.19 -23.60 -15.38
CA ALA A 141 0.96 -22.38 -16.16
C ALA A 141 1.72 -21.18 -15.59
N ALA A 142 1.77 -21.03 -14.26
CA ALA A 142 2.55 -20.01 -13.59
C ALA A 142 4.06 -20.16 -13.85
N LEU A 143 4.59 -21.38 -13.73
CA LEU A 143 6.02 -21.69 -13.95
C LEU A 143 6.44 -21.51 -15.42
N HIS A 144 5.54 -21.76 -16.38
CA HIS A 144 5.81 -21.55 -17.81
C HIS A 144 5.55 -20.12 -18.28
N ALA A 145 4.88 -19.27 -17.50
CA ALA A 145 4.68 -17.87 -17.87
C ALA A 145 5.95 -17.03 -17.63
N PRO A 146 6.07 -15.84 -18.23
CA PRO A 146 7.11 -14.87 -17.89
C PRO A 146 7.07 -14.53 -16.39
N SER A 147 8.25 -14.27 -15.79
CA SER A 147 8.49 -14.22 -14.33
C SER A 147 7.59 -13.28 -13.53
N THR A 148 7.02 -12.24 -14.16
CA THR A 148 6.22 -11.21 -13.47
C THR A 148 4.77 -11.14 -13.94
N LYS A 149 4.35 -11.99 -14.88
CA LYS A 149 3.06 -11.86 -15.58
C LYS A 149 1.86 -11.85 -14.62
N TYR A 150 1.81 -12.80 -13.69
CA TYR A 150 0.70 -12.95 -12.75
C TYR A 150 0.90 -12.13 -11.47
N LEU A 151 2.10 -11.61 -11.19
CA LEU A 151 2.36 -10.75 -10.02
C LEU A 151 1.59 -9.43 -10.06
N HIS A 152 1.22 -8.94 -11.25
CA HIS A 152 0.35 -7.77 -11.41
C HIS A 152 -1.09 -8.01 -10.93
N LEU A 153 -1.49 -9.28 -10.74
CA LEU A 153 -2.84 -9.64 -10.30
C LEU A 153 -3.06 -9.40 -8.80
N GLY A 154 -2.00 -9.18 -8.01
CA GLY A 154 -2.08 -9.06 -6.55
C GLY A 154 -3.08 -7.99 -6.07
N GLY A 155 -3.12 -6.82 -6.72
CA GLY A 155 -4.08 -5.76 -6.38
C GLY A 155 -5.54 -6.15 -6.68
N ALA A 156 -5.78 -6.91 -7.76
CA ALA A 156 -7.09 -7.41 -8.11
C ALA A 156 -7.55 -8.54 -7.17
N ILE A 157 -6.65 -9.47 -6.82
CA ILE A 157 -6.89 -10.54 -5.86
C ILE A 157 -7.22 -9.97 -4.48
N GLY A 158 -6.43 -9.01 -3.98
CA GLY A 158 -6.68 -8.36 -2.69
C GLY A 158 -8.03 -7.65 -2.65
N SER A 159 -8.39 -6.95 -3.73
CA SER A 159 -9.71 -6.30 -3.85
C SER A 159 -10.86 -7.31 -3.90
N ALA A 160 -10.67 -8.43 -4.60
CA ALA A 160 -11.66 -9.50 -4.71
C ALA A 160 -11.86 -10.26 -3.38
N LEU A 161 -10.78 -10.50 -2.61
CA LEU A 161 -10.85 -11.07 -1.26
C LEU A 161 -11.63 -10.16 -0.31
N MET A 162 -11.39 -8.84 -0.35
CA MET A 162 -12.16 -7.87 0.44
C MET A 162 -13.64 -7.84 0.03
N LEU A 163 -13.94 -7.88 -1.27
CA LEU A 163 -15.31 -7.95 -1.76
C LEU A 163 -15.99 -9.24 -1.31
N MET A 164 -15.29 -10.38 -1.36
CA MET A 164 -15.80 -11.67 -0.91
C MET A 164 -16.08 -11.67 0.61
N LEU A 165 -15.19 -11.09 1.42
CA LEU A 165 -15.35 -10.92 2.86
C LEU A 165 -16.60 -10.10 3.20
N VAL A 166 -16.75 -8.94 2.55
CA VAL A 166 -17.94 -8.10 2.71
C VAL A 166 -19.19 -8.89 2.30
N THR A 167 -19.15 -9.57 1.15
CA THR A 167 -20.30 -10.36 0.68
C THR A 167 -20.67 -11.48 1.67
N LEU A 168 -19.70 -12.15 2.29
CA LEU A 168 -19.92 -13.20 3.28
C LEU A 168 -20.62 -12.67 4.55
N LEU A 169 -20.22 -11.48 5.04
CA LEU A 169 -20.83 -10.83 6.21
C LEU A 169 -22.29 -10.43 5.97
N PHE A 170 -22.64 -10.11 4.72
CA PHE A 170 -23.98 -9.66 4.33
C PHE A 170 -24.81 -10.72 3.59
N ALA A 171 -24.27 -11.93 3.36
CA ALA A 171 -24.96 -13.00 2.65
C ALA A 171 -26.12 -13.58 3.47
N ARG A 172 -27.33 -13.07 3.20
CA ARG A 172 -28.59 -13.60 3.75
C ARG A 172 -29.39 -14.42 2.72
N SER A 173 -29.08 -14.29 1.42
CA SER A 173 -29.78 -14.98 0.34
C SER A 173 -28.96 -16.13 -0.26
N GLN A 174 -29.67 -17.15 -0.77
CA GLN A 174 -29.05 -18.33 -1.41
C GLN A 174 -28.22 -17.96 -2.65
N LEU A 175 -28.65 -16.93 -3.39
CA LEU A 175 -27.92 -16.43 -4.56
C LEU A 175 -26.56 -15.86 -4.16
N MET A 176 -26.49 -15.05 -3.10
CA MET A 176 -25.23 -14.50 -2.61
C MET A 176 -24.27 -15.60 -2.15
N MET A 177 -24.77 -16.64 -1.49
CA MET A 177 -23.95 -17.76 -1.05
C MET A 177 -23.37 -18.55 -2.23
N MET A 178 -24.15 -18.74 -3.31
CA MET A 178 -23.63 -19.34 -4.54
C MET A 178 -22.60 -18.44 -5.23
N THR A 179 -22.83 -17.13 -5.26
CA THR A 179 -21.84 -16.17 -5.79
C THR A 179 -20.54 -16.22 -4.99
N VAL A 180 -20.59 -16.26 -3.65
CA VAL A 180 -19.42 -16.38 -2.79
C VAL A 180 -18.66 -17.67 -3.06
N LEU A 181 -19.35 -18.80 -3.24
CA LEU A 181 -18.72 -20.08 -3.55
C LEU A 181 -17.95 -20.05 -4.88
N TRP A 182 -18.59 -19.61 -5.96
CA TRP A 182 -17.96 -19.57 -7.29
C TRP A 182 -16.87 -18.49 -7.38
N MET A 183 -17.06 -17.35 -6.73
CA MET A 183 -16.04 -16.30 -6.62
C MET A 183 -14.84 -16.79 -5.80
N GLY A 184 -15.07 -17.48 -4.68
CA GLY A 184 -14.00 -18.05 -3.85
C GLY A 184 -13.19 -19.13 -4.59
N LEU A 185 -13.86 -19.98 -5.38
CA LEU A 185 -13.19 -20.93 -6.27
C LEU A 185 -12.28 -20.20 -7.28
N ALA A 186 -12.81 -19.16 -7.95
CA ALA A 186 -12.06 -18.40 -8.94
C ALA A 186 -10.86 -17.65 -8.32
N ILE A 187 -11.04 -17.06 -7.13
CA ILE A 187 -9.98 -16.38 -6.37
C ILE A 187 -8.89 -17.38 -5.99
N THR A 188 -9.25 -18.58 -5.52
CA THR A 188 -8.27 -19.61 -5.15
C THR A 188 -7.45 -20.07 -6.36
N CYS A 189 -8.08 -20.24 -7.52
CA CYS A 189 -7.34 -20.53 -8.76
C CYS A 189 -6.38 -19.39 -9.16
N ALA A 190 -6.78 -18.14 -8.94
CA ALA A 190 -5.93 -16.97 -9.20
C ALA A 190 -4.77 -16.85 -8.19
N LEU A 191 -4.99 -17.21 -6.92
CA LEU A 191 -3.95 -17.28 -5.89
C LEU A 191 -2.89 -18.32 -6.25
N ILE A 192 -3.28 -19.52 -6.71
CA ILE A 192 -2.31 -20.55 -7.14
C ILE A 192 -1.37 -20.01 -8.24
N LEU A 193 -1.89 -19.24 -9.20
CA LEU A 193 -1.07 -18.59 -10.22
C LEU A 193 -0.11 -17.54 -9.63
N TYR A 194 -0.65 -16.70 -8.76
CA TYR A 194 0.06 -15.60 -8.14
C TYR A 194 1.16 -16.10 -7.21
N ASP A 195 0.83 -16.98 -6.26
CA ASP A 195 1.74 -17.52 -5.25
C ASP A 195 2.84 -18.38 -5.89
N THR A 196 2.51 -19.24 -6.86
CA THR A 196 3.53 -20.03 -7.56
C THR A 196 4.57 -19.13 -8.26
N GLN A 197 4.16 -18.03 -8.88
CA GLN A 197 5.10 -17.06 -9.46
C GLN A 197 5.83 -16.24 -8.39
N LEU A 198 5.13 -15.85 -7.33
CA LEU A 198 5.68 -15.04 -6.25
C LEU A 198 6.80 -15.78 -5.52
N ILE A 199 6.63 -17.07 -5.27
CA ILE A 199 7.65 -17.95 -4.66
C ILE A 199 8.93 -17.94 -5.50
N CYS A 200 8.81 -18.05 -6.83
CA CYS A 200 9.97 -18.00 -7.72
C CYS A 200 10.69 -16.66 -7.63
N GLU A 201 9.95 -15.56 -7.62
CA GLU A 201 10.49 -14.20 -7.57
C GLU A 201 11.09 -13.85 -6.20
N LYS A 202 10.44 -14.27 -5.10
CA LYS A 202 10.99 -14.17 -3.74
C LYS A 202 12.33 -14.91 -3.64
N ARG A 203 12.41 -16.12 -4.22
CA ARG A 203 13.67 -16.87 -4.26
C ARG A 203 14.77 -16.13 -5.02
N ARG A 204 14.45 -15.54 -6.19
CA ARG A 204 15.40 -14.69 -6.95
C ARG A 204 15.89 -13.47 -6.17
N ARG A 205 15.09 -12.95 -5.25
CA ARG A 205 15.44 -11.84 -4.35
C ARG A 205 16.20 -12.28 -3.10
N GLY A 206 16.55 -13.56 -3.00
CA GLY A 206 17.34 -14.12 -1.90
C GLY A 206 16.51 -14.72 -0.76
N ASP A 207 15.18 -14.81 -0.88
CA ASP A 207 14.36 -15.48 0.13
C ASP A 207 14.63 -16.99 0.12
N THR A 208 14.76 -17.58 1.31
CA THR A 208 15.08 -19.00 1.53
C THR A 208 13.98 -19.73 2.32
N ASP A 209 12.88 -19.06 2.68
CA ASP A 209 11.86 -19.59 3.57
C ASP A 209 10.86 -20.52 2.86
N TYR A 210 11.30 -21.75 2.55
CA TYR A 210 10.45 -22.72 1.86
C TYR A 210 9.23 -23.16 2.69
N ILE A 211 9.29 -23.06 4.03
CA ILE A 211 8.19 -23.43 4.92
C ILE A 211 7.04 -22.42 4.76
N TRP A 212 7.35 -21.12 4.75
CA TRP A 212 6.34 -20.08 4.53
C TRP A 212 5.67 -20.23 3.16
N HIS A 213 6.48 -20.40 2.10
CA HIS A 213 5.96 -20.67 0.75
C HIS A 213 5.12 -21.95 0.66
N THR A 214 5.42 -22.96 1.49
CA THR A 214 4.60 -24.16 1.56
C THR A 214 3.24 -23.88 2.19
N ILE A 215 3.16 -23.01 3.20
CA ILE A 215 1.89 -22.63 3.84
C ILE A 215 0.98 -21.92 2.85
N GLU A 216 1.53 -21.01 2.03
CA GLU A 216 0.81 -20.31 0.94
C GLU A 216 0.13 -21.34 0.02
N LEU A 217 0.91 -22.25 -0.58
CA LEU A 217 0.40 -23.27 -1.49
C LEU A 217 -0.51 -24.33 -0.80
N PHE A 218 -0.27 -24.63 0.47
CA PHE A 218 -1.10 -25.57 1.24
C PHE A 218 -2.50 -25.01 1.47
N LEU A 219 -2.61 -23.73 1.84
CA LEU A 219 -3.88 -23.04 2.01
C LEU A 219 -4.66 -22.99 0.69
N ASP A 220 -3.98 -22.68 -0.41
CA ASP A 220 -4.57 -22.70 -1.75
C ASP A 220 -5.14 -24.07 -2.11
N PHE A 221 -4.37 -25.14 -1.89
CA PHE A 221 -4.82 -26.50 -2.19
C PHE A 221 -6.04 -26.89 -1.33
N ILE A 222 -5.97 -26.68 -0.02
CA ILE A 222 -7.06 -27.04 0.91
C ILE A 222 -8.32 -26.23 0.62
N ASN A 223 -8.20 -24.93 0.34
CA ASN A 223 -9.34 -24.10 -0.01
C ASN A 223 -9.97 -24.54 -1.34
N LEU A 224 -9.15 -24.82 -2.35
CA LEU A 224 -9.63 -25.32 -3.64
C LEU A 224 -10.39 -26.65 -3.46
N PHE A 225 -9.84 -27.57 -2.67
CA PHE A 225 -10.50 -28.83 -2.32
C PHE A 225 -11.86 -28.62 -1.65
N ARG A 226 -11.92 -27.78 -0.61
CA ARG A 226 -13.16 -27.49 0.11
C ARG A 226 -14.22 -26.85 -0.79
N TYR A 227 -13.85 -25.92 -1.66
CA TYR A 227 -14.78 -25.31 -2.61
C TYR A 227 -15.36 -26.33 -3.59
N ILE A 228 -14.51 -27.17 -4.19
CA ILE A 228 -14.94 -28.22 -5.11
C ILE A 228 -15.84 -29.23 -4.40
N LEU A 229 -15.47 -29.67 -3.19
CA LEU A 229 -16.24 -30.61 -2.39
C LEU A 229 -17.64 -30.08 -2.07
N VAL A 230 -17.76 -28.82 -1.62
CA VAL A 230 -19.07 -28.20 -1.34
C VAL A 230 -19.92 -28.06 -2.60
N ILE A 231 -19.31 -27.72 -3.75
CA ILE A 231 -20.03 -27.59 -5.02
C ILE A 231 -20.57 -28.94 -5.48
N LEU A 232 -19.76 -30.02 -5.40
CA LEU A 232 -20.17 -31.36 -5.79
C LEU A 232 -21.22 -31.93 -4.83
N ASN A 233 -21.05 -31.76 -3.51
CA ASN A 233 -22.06 -32.14 -2.52
C ASN A 233 -23.39 -31.44 -2.82
N SER A 234 -23.36 -30.13 -3.08
CA SER A 234 -24.55 -29.34 -3.40
C SER A 234 -25.24 -29.77 -4.70
N LYS A 235 -24.50 -30.37 -5.63
CA LYS A 235 -25.03 -30.95 -6.88
C LYS A 235 -25.68 -32.30 -6.61
N GLU A 236 -24.97 -33.21 -5.94
CA GLU A 236 -25.46 -34.56 -5.61
C GLU A 236 -26.74 -34.50 -4.76
N GLU A 237 -26.81 -33.62 -3.77
CA GLU A 237 -28.02 -33.37 -2.98
C GLU A 237 -29.22 -32.95 -3.83
N ARG A 238 -29.00 -32.04 -4.80
CA ARG A 238 -30.07 -31.59 -5.70
C ARG A 238 -30.57 -32.71 -6.60
N ASP A 239 -29.65 -33.55 -7.08
CA ASP A 239 -30.01 -34.68 -7.94
C ASP A 239 -30.71 -35.79 -7.16
N ARG A 240 -30.37 -36.02 -5.88
CA ARG A 240 -31.14 -36.88 -4.96
C ARG A 240 -32.53 -36.31 -4.66
N GLY A 241 -32.64 -35.03 -4.30
CA GLY A 241 -33.92 -34.38 -3.99
C GLY A 241 -34.90 -34.32 -5.16
N ARG A 242 -34.41 -34.36 -6.41
CA ARG A 242 -35.26 -34.51 -7.61
C ARG A 242 -35.82 -35.93 -7.78
N ARG A 243 -35.18 -36.95 -7.17
CA ARG A 243 -35.61 -38.35 -7.25
C ARG A 243 -36.58 -38.74 -6.14
N THR A 244 -36.57 -38.05 -5.00
CA THR A 244 -37.47 -38.28 -3.86
C THR A 244 -38.48 -37.14 -3.75
N VAL A 245 -39.73 -37.39 -4.17
CA VAL A 245 -40.85 -36.43 -4.03
C VAL A 245 -41.37 -36.48 -2.59
N GLU A 246 -40.61 -35.99 -1.61
CA GLU A 246 -41.16 -35.70 -0.27
C GLU A 246 -40.24 -34.78 0.55
N GLY A 247 -40.87 -33.91 1.36
CA GLY A 247 -40.28 -32.71 1.93
C GLY A 247 -39.07 -32.92 2.85
N SER A 248 -37.95 -32.28 2.50
CA SER A 248 -36.80 -32.04 3.40
C SER A 248 -36.03 -30.76 3.03
N PHE A 249 -36.73 -29.73 2.52
CA PHE A 249 -36.07 -28.54 1.95
C PHE A 249 -35.48 -27.57 3.01
N VAL A 250 -35.96 -27.62 4.26
CA VAL A 250 -35.60 -26.64 5.31
C VAL A 250 -34.32 -27.02 6.07
N TRP A 251 -34.13 -28.30 6.42
CA TRP A 251 -32.90 -28.81 7.06
C TRP A 251 -31.68 -28.67 6.12
N CYS A 252 -31.92 -28.78 4.81
CA CYS A 252 -30.93 -28.71 3.73
C CYS A 252 -30.31 -27.30 3.53
N ASN A 253 -31.07 -26.23 3.76
CA ASN A 253 -30.55 -24.86 3.63
C ASN A 253 -29.68 -24.41 4.81
N CYS A 254 -29.94 -24.91 6.02
CA CYS A 254 -29.17 -24.55 7.22
C CYS A 254 -27.76 -25.19 7.21
N LEU A 255 -27.66 -26.47 6.87
CA LEU A 255 -26.37 -27.16 6.71
C LEU A 255 -25.55 -26.58 5.56
N ARG A 256 -26.18 -26.30 4.41
CA ARG A 256 -25.51 -25.68 3.26
C ARG A 256 -24.97 -24.30 3.61
N ARG A 257 -25.76 -23.47 4.30
CA ARG A 257 -25.29 -22.16 4.79
C ARG A 257 -24.12 -22.29 5.74
N THR A 258 -24.17 -23.25 6.66
CA THR A 258 -23.09 -23.50 7.64
C THR A 258 -21.82 -23.99 6.96
N GLN A 259 -21.89 -24.92 6.01
CA GLN A 259 -20.72 -25.39 5.25
C GLN A 259 -20.07 -24.27 4.43
N VAL A 260 -20.87 -23.45 3.74
CA VAL A 260 -20.32 -22.32 2.97
C VAL A 260 -19.68 -21.27 3.87
N VAL A 261 -20.30 -20.93 5.01
CA VAL A 261 -19.73 -19.98 5.99
C VAL A 261 -18.45 -20.51 6.62
N VAL A 262 -18.39 -21.80 6.97
CA VAL A 262 -17.19 -22.40 7.59
C VAL A 262 -16.06 -22.54 6.57
N VAL A 263 -16.34 -23.03 5.36
CA VAL A 263 -15.34 -23.15 4.28
C VAL A 263 -14.81 -21.78 3.88
N SER A 264 -15.72 -20.86 3.57
CA SER A 264 -15.34 -19.52 3.09
C SER A 264 -14.79 -18.67 4.21
N GLY A 265 -15.20 -18.86 5.47
CA GLY A 265 -14.73 -18.09 6.62
C GLY A 265 -13.30 -18.47 7.04
N ASN A 266 -13.05 -19.75 7.35
CA ASN A 266 -11.75 -20.18 7.86
C ASN A 266 -10.65 -20.10 6.79
N GLY A 267 -10.95 -20.54 5.57
CA GLY A 267 -10.03 -20.46 4.44
C GLY A 267 -9.66 -19.03 4.08
N MET A 268 -10.65 -18.13 4.04
CA MET A 268 -10.43 -16.72 3.74
C MET A 268 -9.70 -15.98 4.85
N VAL A 269 -9.95 -16.24 6.14
CA VAL A 269 -9.20 -15.57 7.22
C VAL A 269 -7.72 -15.91 7.11
N LEU A 270 -7.36 -17.19 6.96
CA LEU A 270 -5.95 -17.59 6.83
C LEU A 270 -5.33 -17.06 5.55
N SER A 271 -5.97 -17.24 4.38
CA SER A 271 -5.48 -16.69 3.11
C SER A 271 -5.44 -15.16 3.10
N SER A 272 -6.34 -14.46 3.78
CA SER A 272 -6.31 -13.00 3.92
C SER A 272 -5.25 -12.54 4.88
N VAL A 273 -4.90 -13.31 5.92
CA VAL A 273 -3.78 -12.98 6.81
C VAL A 273 -2.45 -13.23 6.12
N VAL A 274 -2.30 -14.33 5.36
CA VAL A 274 -1.15 -14.55 4.48
C VAL A 274 -1.09 -13.42 3.45
N ALA A 275 -2.17 -13.16 2.72
CA ALA A 275 -2.21 -12.08 1.75
C ALA A 275 -2.01 -10.70 2.39
N ALA A 276 -2.41 -10.46 3.65
CA ALA A 276 -2.14 -9.22 4.38
C ALA A 276 -0.69 -9.13 4.88
N ASN A 277 -0.05 -10.25 5.17
CA ASN A 277 1.39 -10.34 5.44
C ASN A 277 2.20 -10.05 4.16
N GLU A 278 1.72 -10.51 3.01
CA GLU A 278 2.29 -10.20 1.69
C GLU A 278 1.93 -8.78 1.20
N MET A 279 0.74 -8.30 1.57
CA MET A 279 0.22 -6.95 1.34
C MET A 279 0.49 -6.03 2.54
N ARG A 280 1.52 -6.31 3.35
CA ARG A 280 1.95 -5.43 4.45
C ARG A 280 2.18 -4.00 3.96
N ALA A 281 2.51 -3.88 2.68
CA ALA A 281 2.62 -2.62 1.96
C ALA A 281 1.31 -2.01 1.44
N ALA A 282 0.35 -2.84 1.04
CA ALA A 282 -0.89 -2.36 0.47
C ALA A 282 -1.81 -1.79 1.55
N LEU A 283 -1.81 -2.34 2.77
CA LEU A 283 -2.71 -1.88 3.83
C LEU A 283 -2.49 -0.39 4.20
N PRO A 284 -1.26 0.06 4.54
CA PRO A 284 -1.02 1.48 4.81
C PRO A 284 -1.26 2.36 3.58
N ALA A 285 -0.88 1.90 2.39
CA ALA A 285 -1.05 2.65 1.16
C ALA A 285 -2.52 2.81 0.74
N SER A 286 -3.32 1.75 0.85
CA SER A 286 -4.76 1.77 0.63
C SER A 286 -5.44 2.64 1.68
N TYR A 287 -5.01 2.56 2.94
CA TYR A 287 -5.55 3.42 3.99
C TYR A 287 -5.30 4.91 3.70
N LEU A 288 -4.06 5.29 3.36
CA LEU A 288 -3.74 6.67 2.96
C LEU A 288 -4.53 7.11 1.73
N SER A 289 -4.55 6.29 0.68
CA SER A 289 -5.16 6.65 -0.61
C SER A 289 -6.69 6.72 -0.53
N LEU A 290 -7.32 5.76 0.12
CA LEU A 290 -8.78 5.69 0.24
C LEU A 290 -9.32 6.73 1.22
N SER A 291 -8.59 7.05 2.29
CA SER A 291 -8.98 8.11 3.24
C SER A 291 -9.11 9.50 2.60
N MET A 292 -8.58 9.70 1.39
CA MET A 292 -8.82 10.91 0.60
C MET A 292 -10.28 11.07 0.17
N VAL A 293 -11.04 9.97 0.05
CA VAL A 293 -12.46 10.03 -0.31
C VAL A 293 -13.29 10.69 0.79
N PRO A 294 -13.31 10.18 2.04
CA PRO A 294 -14.05 10.84 3.11
C PRO A 294 -13.52 12.25 3.40
N PHE A 295 -12.21 12.48 3.29
CA PHE A 295 -11.63 13.82 3.38
C PHE A 295 -12.24 14.79 2.34
N ALA A 296 -12.26 14.38 1.06
CA ALA A 296 -12.86 15.19 -0.01
C ALA A 296 -14.37 15.34 0.15
N SER A 297 -15.10 14.31 0.59
CA SER A 297 -16.54 14.39 0.86
C SER A 297 -16.85 15.45 1.93
N ILE A 298 -16.09 15.45 3.03
CA ILE A 298 -16.25 16.44 4.11
C ILE A 298 -15.90 17.83 3.59
N SER A 299 -14.80 17.97 2.86
CA SER A 299 -14.40 19.26 2.28
C SER A 299 -15.44 19.83 1.33
N LEU A 300 -16.03 19.02 0.46
CA LEU A 300 -17.10 19.46 -0.45
C LEU A 300 -18.34 19.89 0.34
N GLY A 301 -18.71 19.15 1.39
CA GLY A 301 -19.77 19.54 2.30
C GLY A 301 -19.49 20.86 3.02
N MET A 302 -18.27 21.06 3.48
CA MET A 302 -17.83 22.33 4.09
C MET A 302 -17.89 23.49 3.10
N GLY A 303 -17.47 23.28 1.85
CA GLY A 303 -17.58 24.28 0.78
C GLY A 303 -19.03 24.68 0.48
N ALA A 304 -19.99 23.75 0.58
CA ALA A 304 -21.41 24.07 0.47
C ALA A 304 -21.94 24.87 1.68
N LEU A 305 -21.40 24.61 2.88
CA LEU A 305 -21.78 25.29 4.12
C LEU A 305 -21.07 26.64 4.34
N SER A 306 -19.97 26.90 3.60
CA SER A 306 -19.14 28.10 3.76
C SER A 306 -19.93 29.40 3.57
N TRP A 307 -21.04 29.35 2.83
CA TRP A 307 -21.93 30.49 2.56
C TRP A 307 -22.59 31.06 3.82
N PHE A 308 -22.76 30.21 4.82
CA PHE A 308 -23.46 30.55 6.06
C PHE A 308 -22.51 30.65 7.25
N LEU A 309 -21.23 30.30 7.06
CA LEU A 309 -20.23 30.28 8.12
C LEU A 309 -19.34 31.52 8.06
N PRO A 310 -19.07 32.19 9.19
CA PRO A 310 -18.06 33.24 9.25
C PRO A 310 -16.70 32.72 8.78
N ARG A 311 -15.94 33.53 8.03
CA ARG A 311 -14.61 33.16 7.48
C ARG A 311 -13.67 32.55 8.53
N ARG A 312 -13.68 33.07 9.76
CA ARG A 312 -12.86 32.54 10.87
C ARG A 312 -13.24 31.10 11.25
N VAL A 313 -14.54 30.80 11.31
CA VAL A 313 -15.05 29.46 11.61
C VAL A 313 -14.69 28.50 10.48
N PHE A 314 -14.90 28.93 9.23
CA PHE A 314 -14.54 28.12 8.07
C PHE A 314 -13.05 27.74 8.08
N LEU A 315 -12.15 28.70 8.28
CA LEU A 315 -10.71 28.45 8.35
C LEU A 315 -10.31 27.54 9.53
N ALA A 316 -10.95 27.69 10.69
CA ALA A 316 -10.69 26.84 11.85
C ALA A 316 -11.11 25.37 11.58
N VAL A 317 -12.27 25.15 10.96
CA VAL A 317 -12.73 23.80 10.61
C VAL A 317 -11.87 23.20 9.49
N ASP A 318 -11.45 24.01 8.50
CA ASP A 318 -10.55 23.56 7.43
C ASP A 318 -9.18 23.15 7.99
N ASN A 319 -8.59 23.99 8.85
CA ASN A 319 -7.35 23.66 9.56
C ASN A 319 -7.48 22.39 10.42
N LEU A 320 -8.64 22.17 11.05
CA LEU A 320 -8.91 20.95 11.82
C LEU A 320 -9.00 19.71 10.92
N LEU A 321 -9.72 19.78 9.80
CA LEU A 321 -9.83 18.68 8.84
C LEU A 321 -8.46 18.34 8.25
N TYR A 322 -7.70 19.36 7.84
CA TYR A 322 -6.36 19.22 7.31
C TYR A 322 -5.38 18.63 8.33
N SER A 323 -5.34 19.19 9.54
CA SER A 323 -4.51 18.67 10.63
C SER A 323 -4.87 17.22 10.95
N SER A 324 -6.16 16.87 10.96
CA SER A 324 -6.60 15.48 11.17
C SER A 324 -6.04 14.56 10.09
N TYR A 325 -6.11 14.96 8.82
CA TYR A 325 -5.55 14.17 7.72
C TYR A 325 -4.02 14.05 7.81
N MET A 326 -3.32 15.14 8.13
CA MET A 326 -1.87 15.14 8.31
C MET A 326 -1.44 14.26 9.49
N ARG A 327 -2.18 14.27 10.60
CA ARG A 327 -1.92 13.39 11.76
C ARG A 327 -2.17 11.91 11.44
N MET A 328 -3.15 11.61 10.58
CA MET A 328 -3.32 10.25 10.05
C MET A 328 -2.13 9.83 9.17
N CYS A 329 -1.61 10.73 8.33
CA CYS A 329 -0.38 10.48 7.59
C CYS A 329 0.80 10.23 8.55
N LEU A 330 0.97 11.06 9.58
CA LEU A 330 2.02 10.87 10.59
C LEU A 330 1.87 9.55 11.37
N PHE A 331 0.64 9.10 11.64
CA PHE A 331 0.41 7.76 12.20
C PHE A 331 1.04 6.67 11.32
N VAL A 332 0.82 6.74 10.01
CA VAL A 332 1.35 5.75 9.07
C VAL A 332 2.87 5.87 8.92
N PHE A 333 3.37 7.07 8.65
CA PHE A 333 4.78 7.30 8.30
C PHE A 333 5.73 7.38 9.50
N GLU A 334 5.28 7.71 10.71
CA GLU A 334 6.13 7.64 11.91
C GLU A 334 5.82 6.40 12.76
N ASN A 335 4.55 6.17 13.10
CA ASN A 335 4.18 5.16 14.08
C ASN A 335 4.13 3.74 13.50
N VAL A 336 3.38 3.52 12.41
CA VAL A 336 3.25 2.22 11.74
C VAL A 336 4.55 1.80 11.07
N ALA A 337 5.19 2.72 10.33
CA ALA A 337 6.51 2.49 9.73
C ALA A 337 7.64 2.36 10.78
N ALA A 338 7.37 2.69 12.04
CA ALA A 338 8.33 2.70 13.13
C ALA A 338 9.59 3.52 12.79
N THR A 339 9.44 4.68 12.18
CA THR A 339 10.56 5.50 11.69
C THR A 339 11.45 5.98 12.84
N ARG A 340 12.76 5.82 12.67
CA ARG A 340 13.81 6.42 13.51
C ARG A 340 14.19 7.79 12.95
N ILE A 341 14.21 8.81 13.80
CA ILE A 341 14.46 10.20 13.37
C ILE A 341 15.66 10.74 14.13
N ASN A 342 16.65 11.25 13.41
CA ASN A 342 17.80 11.95 13.96
C ASN A 342 17.76 13.41 13.52
N PHE A 343 17.83 14.34 14.47
CA PHE A 343 17.84 15.78 14.21
C PHE A 343 19.23 16.36 14.38
N TYR A 344 19.54 17.32 13.52
CA TYR A 344 20.80 18.04 13.47
C TYR A 344 20.55 19.55 13.39
N GLY A 345 21.49 20.34 13.89
CA GLY A 345 21.45 21.80 13.89
C GLY A 345 20.41 22.39 14.87
N ASP A 346 19.72 23.44 14.43
CA ASP A 346 18.90 24.35 15.26
C ASP A 346 17.50 23.79 15.58
N ILE A 347 17.35 22.48 15.82
CA ILE A 347 16.04 21.84 16.03
C ILE A 347 15.27 22.43 17.21
N GLU A 348 15.95 22.87 18.26
CA GLU A 348 15.33 23.48 19.44
C GLU A 348 14.55 24.76 19.08
N SER A 349 15.02 25.50 18.07
CA SER A 349 14.35 26.72 17.60
C SER A 349 12.97 26.47 16.97
N ILE A 350 12.75 25.27 16.42
CA ILE A 350 11.42 24.84 15.93
C ILE A 350 10.48 24.60 17.11
N SER A 351 10.96 24.01 18.20
CA SER A 351 10.11 23.66 19.34
C SER A 351 9.75 24.84 20.25
N SER A 352 10.56 25.91 20.24
CA SER A 352 10.45 27.01 21.21
C SER A 352 9.20 27.88 21.05
N LYS A 353 8.77 28.15 19.82
CA LYS A 353 7.60 29.00 19.55
C LYS A 353 6.94 28.67 18.22
N ARG A 354 5.63 28.90 18.15
CA ARG A 354 4.88 28.91 16.89
C ARG A 354 5.14 30.24 16.16
N GLU A 355 5.60 30.18 14.92
CA GLU A 355 5.94 31.36 14.12
C GLU A 355 5.67 31.11 12.63
N SER A 356 5.49 32.18 11.86
CA SER A 356 5.30 32.09 10.41
C SER A 356 6.65 31.97 9.71
N ALA A 357 6.78 31.05 8.75
CA ALA A 357 8.07 30.81 8.11
C ALA A 357 7.99 30.32 6.67
N ILE A 358 9.06 30.57 5.90
CA ILE A 358 9.32 29.84 4.66
C ILE A 358 10.24 28.67 4.97
N VAL A 359 9.87 27.47 4.55
CA VAL A 359 10.69 26.26 4.72
C VAL A 359 11.32 25.91 3.37
N LEU A 360 12.65 25.86 3.32
CA LEU A 360 13.42 25.46 2.15
C LEU A 360 14.00 24.07 2.35
N SER A 361 13.65 23.12 1.49
CA SER A 361 14.16 21.75 1.59
C SER A 361 14.78 21.28 0.27
N ASN A 362 15.77 20.38 0.36
CA ASN A 362 16.11 19.52 -0.77
C ASN A 362 14.94 18.59 -1.09
N HIS A 363 14.89 18.09 -2.33
CA HIS A 363 13.81 17.24 -2.81
C HIS A 363 14.37 15.96 -3.45
N GLN A 364 14.28 14.83 -2.75
CA GLN A 364 14.81 13.53 -3.20
C GLN A 364 13.73 12.45 -3.23
N SER A 365 12.67 12.57 -2.42
CA SER A 365 11.60 11.57 -2.30
C SER A 365 10.19 12.17 -2.43
N ASN A 366 9.19 11.33 -2.71
CA ASN A 366 7.79 11.70 -2.48
C ASN A 366 7.41 11.68 -1.00
N VAL A 367 8.28 11.24 -0.09
CA VAL A 367 8.11 11.29 1.37
C VAL A 367 8.51 12.64 1.96
N ASP A 368 9.29 13.47 1.25
CA ASP A 368 9.86 14.71 1.79
C ASP A 368 8.83 15.66 2.41
N TRP A 369 7.64 15.78 1.81
CA TRP A 369 6.57 16.63 2.38
C TRP A 369 6.09 16.10 3.73
N VAL A 370 6.06 14.78 3.92
CA VAL A 370 5.71 14.14 5.19
C VAL A 370 6.78 14.50 6.22
N VAL A 371 8.06 14.43 5.85
CA VAL A 371 9.16 14.80 6.75
C VAL A 371 9.04 16.26 7.22
N ILE A 372 8.64 17.18 6.34
CA ILE A 372 8.34 18.56 6.74
C ILE A 372 7.09 18.63 7.63
N THR A 373 6.07 17.80 7.41
CA THR A 373 4.94 17.67 8.33
C THR A 373 5.36 17.13 9.70
N MET A 374 6.34 16.21 9.77
CA MET A 374 6.93 15.72 11.02
C MET A 374 7.59 16.88 11.81
N LEU A 375 8.30 17.77 11.13
CA LEU A 375 8.89 18.98 11.72
C LEU A 375 7.81 19.98 12.16
N ALA A 376 6.84 20.27 11.29
CA ALA A 376 5.77 21.23 11.58
C ALA A 376 4.94 20.80 12.80
N ASN A 377 4.67 19.50 12.96
CA ASN A 377 3.97 18.99 14.14
C ASN A 377 4.75 19.22 15.44
N ARG A 378 6.09 19.17 15.39
CA ARG A 378 6.97 19.42 16.53
C ARG A 378 7.08 20.90 16.89
N GLN A 379 6.63 21.82 16.02
CA GLN A 379 6.34 23.21 16.40
C GLN A 379 4.93 23.33 16.98
N GLN A 380 4.67 22.71 18.12
CA GLN A 380 3.41 22.87 18.87
C GLN A 380 2.14 22.63 18.02
N GLY A 381 2.17 21.68 17.08
CA GLY A 381 1.01 21.36 16.23
C GLY A 381 0.81 22.26 15.00
N SER A 382 1.85 22.97 14.54
CA SER A 382 1.79 23.85 13.36
C SER A 382 1.52 23.13 12.03
N GLU A 383 1.37 21.79 11.99
CA GLU A 383 1.02 21.10 10.75
C GLU A 383 -0.29 21.60 10.13
N CYS A 384 -1.21 22.15 10.93
CA CYS A 384 -2.44 22.78 10.45
C CYS A 384 -2.20 24.00 9.53
N GLY A 385 -1.08 24.69 9.73
CA GLY A 385 -0.66 25.89 9.01
C GLY A 385 0.31 25.61 7.85
N LEU A 386 0.58 24.33 7.54
CA LEU A 386 1.52 23.98 6.47
C LEU A 386 0.91 24.22 5.08
N ARG A 387 1.63 24.96 4.25
CA ARG A 387 1.29 25.36 2.88
C ARG A 387 2.42 24.91 1.96
N PHE A 388 2.09 24.67 0.69
CA PHE A 388 3.08 24.19 -0.28
C PHE A 388 3.10 25.05 -1.53
N MET A 389 4.30 25.35 -2.02
CA MET A 389 4.52 25.81 -3.38
C MET A 389 4.72 24.61 -4.30
N MET A 390 3.78 24.39 -5.22
CA MET A 390 3.71 23.16 -6.00
C MET A 390 3.48 23.40 -7.50
N LYS A 391 3.76 22.36 -8.28
CA LYS A 391 3.55 22.37 -9.73
C LYS A 391 2.06 22.49 -10.03
N TYR A 392 1.71 23.34 -11.01
CA TYR A 392 0.34 23.49 -11.48
C TYR A 392 -0.33 22.13 -11.73
N ALA A 393 0.32 21.20 -12.43
CA ALA A 393 -0.25 19.88 -12.72
C ALA A 393 -0.74 19.04 -11.51
N ILE A 394 -0.36 19.38 -10.27
CA ILE A 394 -0.83 18.67 -9.07
C ILE A 394 -2.32 18.94 -8.80
N HIS A 395 -2.90 20.04 -9.30
CA HIS A 395 -4.35 20.27 -9.15
C HIS A 395 -5.19 19.20 -9.89
N TYR A 396 -4.60 18.45 -10.85
CA TYR A 396 -5.31 17.36 -11.54
C TYR A 396 -5.37 16.06 -10.74
N LEU A 397 -4.67 15.98 -9.60
CA LEU A 397 -4.73 14.79 -8.76
C LEU A 397 -6.17 14.64 -8.21
N PRO A 398 -6.89 13.55 -8.52
CA PRO A 398 -8.23 13.30 -7.99
C PRO A 398 -8.31 13.50 -6.48
N LEU A 399 -9.40 14.11 -6.01
CA LEU A 399 -9.73 14.33 -4.60
C LEU A 399 -8.80 15.35 -3.91
N PHE A 400 -7.49 15.07 -3.83
CA PHE A 400 -6.52 15.93 -3.17
C PHE A 400 -6.34 17.26 -3.90
N GLY A 401 -6.18 17.24 -5.23
CA GLY A 401 -6.05 18.46 -6.04
C GLY A 401 -7.28 19.37 -5.89
N TRP A 402 -8.46 18.81 -5.68
CA TRP A 402 -9.71 19.55 -5.50
C TRP A 402 -9.82 20.26 -4.16
N TYR A 403 -9.44 19.57 -3.08
CA TYR A 403 -9.37 20.19 -1.76
C TYR A 403 -8.54 21.47 -1.80
N THR A 404 -7.43 21.42 -2.52
CA THR A 404 -6.48 22.53 -2.60
C THR A 404 -6.85 23.59 -3.66
N PHE A 405 -7.81 23.28 -4.54
CA PHE A 405 -8.24 24.09 -5.68
C PHE A 405 -9.77 24.05 -5.79
N GLN A 406 -10.45 24.86 -4.97
CA GLN A 406 -11.91 24.98 -5.01
C GLN A 406 -12.32 26.30 -5.67
N VAL A 407 -13.35 26.24 -6.50
CA VAL A 407 -13.98 27.42 -7.11
C VAL A 407 -15.30 27.63 -6.39
N ASP A 408 -15.50 28.79 -5.77
CA ASP A 408 -16.81 29.12 -5.21
C ASP A 408 -17.83 29.28 -6.34
N PHE A 409 -19.08 28.86 -6.10
CA PHE A 409 -20.18 28.91 -7.08
C PHE A 409 -20.50 30.35 -7.56
N VAL A 410 -20.00 31.38 -6.85
CA VAL A 410 -20.13 32.81 -7.20
C VAL A 410 -18.91 33.32 -8.01
N PHE A 411 -18.18 32.43 -8.69
CA PHE A 411 -17.11 32.80 -9.62
C PHE A 411 -15.91 33.51 -8.98
N VAL A 412 -15.52 33.13 -7.75
CA VAL A 412 -14.27 33.60 -7.12
C VAL A 412 -13.38 32.40 -6.80
N PHE A 413 -12.13 32.44 -7.28
CA PHE A 413 -11.13 31.40 -7.04
C PHE A 413 -10.65 31.46 -5.58
N TYR A 414 -10.86 30.39 -4.80
CA TYR A 414 -10.32 30.29 -3.44
C TYR A 414 -9.41 29.07 -3.30
N HIS A 415 -8.18 29.30 -2.87
CA HIS A 415 -7.33 28.23 -2.37
C HIS A 415 -7.77 27.91 -0.95
N GLN A 416 -8.64 26.90 -0.80
CA GLN A 416 -9.27 26.54 0.48
C GLN A 416 -8.26 26.46 1.63
N HIS A 417 -7.10 25.85 1.36
CA HIS A 417 -5.99 25.75 2.30
C HIS A 417 -4.75 26.57 1.91
N GLY A 418 -4.84 27.53 0.98
CA GLY A 418 -3.73 28.47 0.66
C GLY A 418 -2.50 27.87 -0.04
N PHE A 419 -2.65 26.83 -0.86
CA PHE A 419 -1.53 26.28 -1.64
C PHE A 419 -1.15 27.21 -2.80
N ILE A 420 0.14 27.26 -3.13
CA ILE A 420 0.67 28.14 -4.18
C ILE A 420 1.01 27.31 -5.42
N TYR A 421 0.33 27.58 -6.51
CA TYR A 421 0.49 26.87 -7.77
C TYR A 421 1.34 27.65 -8.77
N VAL A 422 2.34 26.96 -9.34
CA VAL A 422 3.28 27.55 -10.31
C VAL A 422 3.26 26.80 -11.64
N ARG A 423 3.02 27.54 -12.74
CA ARG A 423 3.12 27.03 -14.13
C ARG A 423 4.58 27.09 -14.59
N ARG A 424 5.03 26.04 -15.31
CA ARG A 424 6.43 25.90 -15.78
C ARG A 424 6.63 26.02 -17.28
N PHE A 425 5.58 25.83 -18.05
CA PHE A 425 5.61 25.83 -19.50
C PHE A 425 4.76 26.99 -20.01
N GLY A 426 5.30 27.71 -21.00
CA GLY A 426 4.72 28.97 -21.50
C GLY A 426 5.13 30.19 -20.66
N ASN A 427 4.54 31.36 -20.97
CA ASN A 427 4.78 32.60 -20.22
C ASN A 427 4.33 32.42 -18.77
N VAL A 428 5.28 32.50 -17.83
CA VAL A 428 4.99 32.44 -16.40
C VAL A 428 4.18 33.69 -16.01
N VAL A 429 2.92 33.49 -15.64
CA VAL A 429 2.04 34.57 -15.20
C VAL A 429 2.25 34.78 -13.69
N TRP A 430 3.24 35.60 -13.35
CA TRP A 430 3.60 35.87 -11.95
C TRP A 430 2.46 36.51 -11.15
N SER A 431 1.62 37.33 -11.78
CA SER A 431 0.44 37.94 -11.15
C SER A 431 -0.56 36.94 -10.54
N ALA A 432 -0.61 35.70 -11.06
CA ALA A 432 -1.41 34.64 -10.44
C ALA A 432 -0.77 34.12 -9.15
N VAL A 433 0.56 34.02 -9.10
CA VAL A 433 1.31 33.60 -7.91
C VAL A 433 1.25 34.70 -6.84
N GLU A 434 1.37 35.96 -7.24
CA GLU A 434 1.28 37.12 -6.35
C GLU A 434 -0.06 37.22 -5.63
N ARG A 435 -1.18 36.96 -6.32
CA ARG A 435 -2.52 36.89 -5.71
C ARG A 435 -2.61 35.78 -4.66
N GLN A 436 -2.05 34.61 -4.95
CA GLN A 436 -2.01 33.49 -4.02
C GLN A 436 -1.15 33.79 -2.78
N LEU A 437 0.01 34.43 -2.96
CA LEU A 437 0.86 34.88 -1.84
C LEU A 437 0.18 35.96 -1.01
N SER A 438 -0.56 36.88 -1.65
CA SER A 438 -1.32 37.92 -0.96
C SER A 438 -2.41 37.34 -0.06
N PHE A 439 -3.03 36.22 -0.45
CA PHE A 439 -3.98 35.50 0.41
C PHE A 439 -3.34 35.03 1.72
N LEU A 440 -2.10 34.54 1.69
CA LEU A 440 -1.40 34.09 2.89
C LEU A 440 -1.21 35.22 3.93
N LYS A 441 -1.04 36.46 3.48
CA LYS A 441 -0.97 37.64 4.37
C LYS A 441 -2.27 37.92 5.12
N THR A 442 -3.39 37.43 4.60
CA THR A 442 -4.70 37.63 5.22
C THR A 442 -5.04 36.55 6.26
N LEU A 443 -4.14 35.57 6.45
CA LEU A 443 -4.28 34.56 7.50
C LEU A 443 -3.92 35.21 8.85
N ASN A 444 -4.81 35.07 9.83
CA ASN A 444 -4.59 35.57 11.19
C ASN A 444 -3.86 34.55 12.09
N GLU A 445 -3.28 33.50 11.50
CA GLU A 445 -2.58 32.44 12.21
C GLU A 445 -1.20 32.17 11.61
N PRO A 446 -0.23 31.71 12.41
CA PRO A 446 1.08 31.31 11.92
C PRO A 446 0.99 30.20 10.88
N PHE A 447 1.73 30.35 9.78
CA PHE A 447 1.75 29.41 8.67
C PHE A 447 3.18 29.12 8.21
N TRP A 448 3.39 27.93 7.64
CA TRP A 448 4.65 27.55 7.01
C TRP A 448 4.45 27.38 5.51
N LEU A 449 5.27 28.05 4.69
CA LEU A 449 5.28 27.83 3.23
C LEU A 449 6.48 26.97 2.84
N LEU A 450 6.23 25.70 2.53
CA LEU A 450 7.25 24.80 2.00
C LEU A 450 7.53 25.09 0.52
N ILE A 451 8.80 25.31 0.22
CA ILE A 451 9.33 25.46 -1.13
C ILE A 451 10.44 24.42 -1.30
N PHE A 452 10.41 23.70 -2.42
CA PHE A 452 11.52 22.89 -2.91
C PHE A 452 12.17 23.63 -4.09
N PRO A 453 13.20 24.47 -3.87
CA PRO A 453 13.84 25.27 -4.93
C PRO A 453 14.30 24.47 -6.15
N GLU A 454 14.75 23.22 -5.98
CA GLU A 454 15.07 22.30 -7.10
C GLU A 454 13.91 22.17 -8.08
N GLY A 455 12.69 22.21 -7.54
CA GLY A 455 11.45 22.08 -8.27
C GLY A 455 11.21 20.68 -8.84
N THR A 456 12.15 19.76 -8.80
CA THR A 456 11.96 18.37 -9.21
C THR A 456 12.81 17.50 -8.33
N ARG A 457 12.32 16.29 -8.06
CA ARG A 457 13.05 15.33 -7.24
C ARG A 457 14.36 14.97 -7.92
N PHE A 458 15.47 15.12 -7.20
CA PHE A 458 16.73 14.53 -7.56
C PHE A 458 16.59 13.00 -7.58
N SER A 459 17.07 12.36 -8.64
CA SER A 459 17.07 10.90 -8.77
C SER A 459 18.21 10.49 -9.71
N PRO A 460 19.09 9.56 -9.29
CA PRO A 460 20.18 9.06 -10.14
C PRO A 460 19.70 8.51 -11.48
N LYS A 461 18.45 8.02 -11.55
CA LYS A 461 17.83 7.46 -12.77
C LYS A 461 17.49 8.51 -13.83
N LYS A 462 17.57 9.81 -13.52
CA LYS A 462 17.16 10.91 -14.42
C LYS A 462 18.36 11.72 -14.91
N SER A 463 19.28 11.05 -15.62
CA SER A 463 20.54 11.63 -16.11
C SER A 463 20.36 12.95 -16.87
N ALA A 464 19.36 13.06 -17.75
CA ALA A 464 19.13 14.29 -18.52
C ALA A 464 18.85 15.54 -17.65
N ILE A 465 18.12 15.37 -16.54
CA ILE A 465 17.82 16.49 -15.62
C ILE A 465 19.08 16.86 -14.82
N ILE A 466 19.85 15.87 -14.39
CA ILE A 466 21.13 16.09 -13.71
C ILE A 466 22.08 16.85 -14.63
N GLU A 467 22.19 16.43 -15.89
CA GLU A 467 23.07 17.06 -16.87
C GLU A 467 22.70 18.52 -17.14
N SER A 468 21.41 18.81 -17.37
CA SER A 468 20.96 20.20 -17.50
C SER A 468 21.24 21.06 -16.25
N SER A 469 21.21 20.45 -15.07
CA SER A 469 21.57 21.12 -13.82
C SER A 469 23.06 21.45 -13.75
N ARG A 470 23.92 20.54 -14.21
CA ARG A 470 25.39 20.70 -14.27
C ARG A 470 25.78 21.81 -15.25
N LEU A 471 25.25 21.78 -16.47
CA LEU A 471 25.48 22.81 -17.48
C LEU A 471 25.07 24.20 -16.98
N TYR A 472 23.99 24.28 -16.20
CA TYR A 472 23.59 25.54 -15.59
C TYR A 472 24.60 26.00 -14.51
N CYS A 473 25.09 25.11 -13.66
CA CYS A 473 26.16 25.43 -12.70
C CYS A 473 27.42 25.98 -13.38
N GLU A 474 27.84 25.33 -14.47
CA GLU A 474 28.97 25.78 -15.29
C GLU A 474 28.74 27.19 -15.86
N SER A 475 27.52 27.46 -16.37
CA SER A 475 27.19 28.78 -16.93
C SER A 475 27.26 29.94 -15.93
N ILE A 476 27.09 29.66 -14.63
CA ILE A 476 27.16 30.65 -13.55
C ILE A 476 28.47 30.56 -12.74
N GLY A 477 29.42 29.74 -13.18
CA GLY A 477 30.76 29.62 -12.60
C GLY A 477 30.81 28.97 -11.21
N ILE A 478 29.88 28.05 -10.89
CA ILE A 478 29.89 27.32 -9.62
C ILE A 478 30.13 25.81 -9.84
N PRO A 479 30.67 25.09 -8.84
CA PRO A 479 30.79 23.64 -8.90
C PRO A 479 29.43 22.95 -9.12
N ALA A 480 29.44 21.88 -9.90
CA ALA A 480 28.27 21.04 -10.10
C ALA A 480 27.80 20.38 -8.80
N PHE A 481 26.49 20.21 -8.65
CA PHE A 481 25.90 19.45 -7.55
C PHE A 481 25.74 17.99 -7.94
N ASP A 482 26.28 17.08 -7.13
CA ASP A 482 26.24 15.63 -7.39
C ASP A 482 25.16 14.90 -6.57
N ASN A 483 24.56 15.58 -5.59
CA ASN A 483 23.56 15.02 -4.67
C ASN A 483 22.21 15.75 -4.74
N LEU A 484 22.15 16.87 -5.47
CA LEU A 484 21.04 17.81 -5.55
C LEU A 484 20.90 18.35 -6.97
N LEU A 485 19.74 18.89 -7.31
CA LEU A 485 19.59 19.77 -8.46
C LEU A 485 19.84 21.23 -8.06
N THR A 486 20.20 22.05 -9.04
CA THR A 486 20.46 23.48 -8.87
C THR A 486 19.15 24.20 -8.52
N PRO A 487 19.11 25.03 -7.46
CA PRO A 487 17.89 25.68 -7.03
C PRO A 487 17.41 26.72 -8.06
N ARG A 488 16.11 26.70 -8.34
CA ARG A 488 15.43 27.77 -9.08
C ARG A 488 15.06 28.88 -8.10
N THR A 489 15.59 30.08 -8.34
CA THR A 489 15.53 31.16 -7.34
C THR A 489 14.26 32.01 -7.42
N ALA A 490 13.68 32.17 -8.61
CA ALA A 490 12.57 33.11 -8.85
C ALA A 490 11.35 32.90 -7.94
N GLY A 491 10.91 31.65 -7.75
CA GLY A 491 9.75 31.35 -6.89
C GLY A 491 10.00 31.66 -5.42
N PHE A 492 11.21 31.38 -4.93
CA PHE A 492 11.61 31.71 -3.57
C PHE A 492 11.75 33.22 -3.36
N ILE A 493 12.43 33.91 -4.26
CA ILE A 493 12.60 35.37 -4.23
C ILE A 493 11.22 36.04 -4.19
N LEU A 494 10.31 35.66 -5.08
CA LEU A 494 8.96 36.22 -5.11
C LEU A 494 8.22 35.98 -3.79
N ALA A 495 8.26 34.76 -3.26
CA ALA A 495 7.63 34.42 -1.99
C ALA A 495 8.22 35.25 -0.84
N LEU A 496 9.55 35.38 -0.76
CA LEU A 496 10.22 36.16 0.27
C LEU A 496 9.86 37.65 0.13
N THR A 497 9.92 38.23 -1.05
CA THR A 497 9.59 39.65 -1.30
C THR A 497 8.16 39.96 -0.87
N TYR A 498 7.19 39.11 -1.20
CA TYR A 498 5.81 39.34 -0.80
C TYR A 498 5.62 39.08 0.70
N LEU A 499 6.13 37.98 1.24
CA LEU A 499 5.80 37.54 2.59
C LEU A 499 6.72 38.08 3.68
N ARG A 500 7.78 38.83 3.36
CA ARG A 500 8.78 39.32 4.34
C ARG A 500 8.14 40.00 5.56
N GLY A 501 7.10 40.81 5.36
CA GLY A 501 6.38 41.49 6.47
C GLY A 501 5.37 40.61 7.22
N SER A 502 5.28 39.31 6.92
CA SER A 502 4.30 38.37 7.47
C SER A 502 4.92 37.05 7.94
N ILE A 503 6.24 36.90 7.82
CA ILE A 503 7.01 35.74 8.29
C ILE A 503 8.07 36.20 9.27
N ASP A 504 8.43 35.35 10.21
CA ASP A 504 9.44 35.59 11.23
C ASP A 504 10.80 35.02 10.83
N ALA A 505 10.82 33.94 10.04
CA ALA A 505 12.03 33.19 9.74
C ALA A 505 12.00 32.42 8.41
N ILE A 506 13.19 31.98 7.98
CA ILE A 506 13.40 30.95 6.99
C ILE A 506 14.03 29.73 7.66
N TYR A 507 13.41 28.57 7.50
CA TYR A 507 13.97 27.29 7.91
C TYR A 507 14.63 26.60 6.73
N ASP A 508 15.93 26.39 6.82
CA ASP A 508 16.71 25.67 5.83
C ASP A 508 16.89 24.20 6.28
N VAL A 509 16.18 23.29 5.62
CA VAL A 509 16.09 21.88 5.99
C VAL A 509 16.83 21.01 4.99
N THR A 510 17.66 20.09 5.47
CA THR A 510 18.30 19.05 4.65
C THR A 510 17.84 17.68 5.14
N ILE A 511 17.21 16.91 4.25
CA ILE A 511 16.71 15.57 4.51
C ILE A 511 17.66 14.57 3.86
N ALA A 512 18.12 13.60 4.63
CA ALA A 512 18.86 12.45 4.15
C ALA A 512 18.21 11.15 4.65
N TYR A 513 18.16 10.15 3.76
CA TYR A 513 17.56 8.84 4.03
C TYR A 513 18.67 7.81 4.20
N GLU A 514 18.70 7.10 5.34
CA GLU A 514 19.73 6.08 5.60
C GLU A 514 19.70 4.96 4.56
N GLN A 515 18.50 4.62 4.04
CA GLN A 515 18.32 3.61 2.98
C GLN A 515 19.07 3.94 1.69
N SER A 516 19.39 5.22 1.44
CA SER A 516 20.15 5.66 0.27
C SER A 516 21.65 5.38 0.36
N ARG A 517 22.12 4.89 1.52
CA ARG A 517 23.50 4.40 1.72
C ARG A 517 23.61 2.88 1.54
N GLY A 518 22.50 2.18 1.33
CA GLY A 518 22.49 0.72 1.15
C GLY A 518 23.22 0.30 -0.12
N VAL A 519 23.87 -0.87 -0.08
CA VAL A 519 24.55 -1.47 -1.24
C VAL A 519 23.54 -1.65 -2.39
N GLY A 520 23.86 -1.14 -3.57
CA GLY A 520 22.96 -1.14 -4.74
C GLY A 520 21.85 -0.08 -4.71
N ARG A 521 21.85 0.83 -3.72
CA ARG A 521 20.85 1.90 -3.53
C ARG A 521 21.45 3.30 -3.45
N GLU A 522 22.68 3.45 -3.90
CA GLU A 522 23.47 4.68 -3.83
C GLU A 522 22.66 5.89 -4.31
N LYS A 523 22.45 6.84 -3.38
CA LYS A 523 21.71 8.10 -3.59
C LYS A 523 20.24 7.92 -4.05
N CYS A 524 19.67 6.72 -3.93
CA CYS A 524 18.28 6.46 -4.24
C CYS A 524 17.43 6.56 -2.97
N ALA A 525 16.77 7.71 -2.79
CA ALA A 525 15.80 7.88 -1.70
C ALA A 525 14.60 6.93 -1.87
N PRO A 526 14.07 6.37 -0.77
CA PRO A 526 12.92 5.48 -0.82
C PRO A 526 11.69 6.25 -1.30
N ASP A 527 10.81 5.60 -2.04
CA ASP A 527 9.47 6.14 -2.28
C ASP A 527 8.55 5.89 -1.06
N MET A 528 7.33 6.44 -1.05
CA MET A 528 6.36 6.25 0.03
C MET A 528 6.05 4.79 0.35
N PHE A 529 5.92 3.92 -0.66
CA PHE A 529 5.60 2.52 -0.43
C PHE A 529 6.79 1.83 0.21
N GLU A 530 7.97 2.06 -0.34
CA GLU A 530 9.19 1.51 0.22
C GLU A 530 9.45 2.02 1.65
N PHE A 531 9.22 3.31 1.89
CA PHE A 531 9.45 3.92 3.19
C PHE A 531 8.56 3.33 4.27
N VAL A 532 7.27 3.12 4.00
CA VAL A 532 6.33 2.58 4.99
C VAL A 532 6.45 1.06 5.13
N CYS A 533 6.90 0.38 4.07
CA CYS A 533 6.64 -1.05 3.92
C CYS A 533 7.90 -1.90 3.71
N SER A 534 9.09 -1.30 3.80
CA SER A 534 10.36 -2.03 3.70
C SER A 534 10.45 -3.15 4.74
N THR A 535 10.65 -4.37 4.27
CA THR A 535 10.88 -5.57 5.11
C THR A 535 12.32 -5.68 5.60
N ASN A 536 13.24 -4.92 5.01
CA ASN A 536 14.67 -5.19 5.12
C ASN A 536 15.39 -4.27 6.13
N ALA A 537 14.79 -3.13 6.52
CA ALA A 537 15.33 -2.25 7.55
C ALA A 537 14.29 -1.24 8.06
N GLN A 538 14.37 -0.90 9.35
CA GLN A 538 13.63 0.19 9.96
C GLN A 538 13.97 1.52 9.25
N PRO A 539 12.98 2.30 8.77
CA PRO A 539 13.24 3.58 8.12
C PRO A 539 13.97 4.53 9.05
N THR A 540 15.08 5.10 8.60
CA THR A 540 15.88 6.03 9.41
C THR A 540 16.09 7.34 8.64
N LEU A 541 15.66 8.44 9.25
CA LEU A 541 15.72 9.79 8.72
C LEU A 541 16.80 10.60 9.45
N HIS A 542 17.56 11.37 8.68
CA HIS A 542 18.53 12.34 9.18
C HIS A 542 18.10 13.72 8.68
N ILE A 543 17.73 14.60 9.60
CA ILE A 543 17.10 15.89 9.29
C ILE A 543 17.93 17.01 9.92
N HIS A 544 18.63 17.78 9.09
CA HIS A 544 19.38 18.95 9.52
C HIS A 544 18.54 20.21 9.33
N VAL A 545 18.42 21.02 10.39
CA VAL A 545 17.65 22.26 10.40
C VAL A 545 18.57 23.43 10.71
N ARG A 546 18.44 24.52 9.95
CA ARG A 546 19.05 25.82 10.29
C ARG A 546 17.97 26.91 10.27
N ARG A 547 17.93 27.78 11.27
CA ARG A 547 16.95 28.87 11.34
C ARG A 547 17.60 30.21 11.01
N PHE A 548 17.01 30.97 10.10
CA PHE A 548 17.42 32.33 9.77
C PHE A 548 16.30 33.32 10.08
N PRO A 549 16.48 34.30 10.97
CA PRO A 549 15.52 35.41 11.12
C PRO A 549 15.34 36.13 9.78
N VAL A 550 14.10 36.49 9.43
CA VAL A 550 13.83 37.11 8.12
C VAL A 550 14.58 38.44 7.94
N ASP A 551 14.75 39.19 9.04
CA ASP A 551 15.43 40.49 9.06
C ASP A 551 16.94 40.38 8.79
N ALA A 552 17.52 39.19 8.99
CA ALA A 552 18.93 38.94 8.70
C ALA A 552 19.20 38.68 7.21
N LEU A 553 18.16 38.46 6.38
CA LEU A 553 18.34 38.23 4.95
C LEU A 553 18.48 39.55 4.16
N PRO A 554 19.36 39.57 3.13
CA PRO A 554 19.53 40.74 2.29
C PRO A 554 18.21 41.14 1.60
N HIS A 555 18.03 42.43 1.33
CA HIS A 555 16.88 42.95 0.60
C HIS A 555 17.07 42.89 -0.93
N ASP A 556 18.31 42.98 -1.39
CA ASP A 556 18.66 42.94 -2.81
C ASP A 556 18.42 41.54 -3.40
N GLU A 557 17.77 41.49 -4.56
CA GLU A 557 17.40 40.24 -5.23
C GLU A 557 18.63 39.41 -5.62
N ALA A 558 19.70 40.04 -6.10
CA ALA A 558 20.91 39.34 -6.52
C ALA A 558 21.64 38.74 -5.31
N LEU A 559 21.64 39.43 -4.16
CA LEU A 559 22.16 38.89 -2.91
C LEU A 559 21.32 37.73 -2.37
N ILE A 560 19.99 37.79 -2.45
CA ILE A 560 19.11 36.67 -2.07
C ILE A 560 19.37 35.46 -2.97
N LYS A 561 19.53 35.68 -4.29
CA LYS A 561 19.87 34.63 -5.25
C LYS A 561 21.17 33.95 -4.87
N ARG A 562 22.21 34.74 -4.56
CA ARG A 562 23.52 34.22 -4.14
C ARG A 562 23.41 33.43 -2.83
N TRP A 563 22.73 33.98 -1.84
CA TRP A 563 22.48 33.31 -0.55
C TRP A 563 21.84 31.93 -0.76
N LEU A 564 20.79 31.83 -1.59
CA LEU A 564 20.14 30.54 -1.85
C LEU A 564 21.08 29.52 -2.52
N ILE A 565 21.92 29.96 -3.47
CA ILE A 565 22.91 29.11 -4.12
C ILE A 565 23.95 28.61 -3.11
N GLU A 566 24.45 29.50 -2.26
CA GLU A 566 25.40 29.15 -1.17
C GLU A 566 24.79 28.14 -0.19
N ARG A 567 23.52 28.31 0.20
CA ARG A 567 22.81 27.31 1.02
C ARG A 567 22.81 25.94 0.34
N TYR A 568 22.54 25.87 -0.96
CA TYR A 568 22.55 24.61 -1.71
C TYR A 568 23.95 23.99 -1.88
N GLN A 569 25.01 24.80 -1.98
CA GLN A 569 26.39 24.30 -1.92
C GLN A 569 26.67 23.61 -0.59
N ILE A 570 26.27 24.23 0.54
CA ILE A 570 26.42 23.64 1.88
C ILE A 570 25.61 22.34 1.97
N LYS A 571 24.36 22.30 1.50
CA LYS A 571 23.55 21.07 1.48
C LYS A 571 24.18 19.95 0.67
N ASN A 572 24.74 20.28 -0.50
CA ASN A 572 25.38 19.29 -1.36
C ASN A 572 26.58 18.66 -0.65
N GLY A 573 27.41 19.47 0.03
CA GLY A 573 28.54 18.98 0.83
C GLY A 573 28.10 18.13 2.02
N MET A 574 27.06 18.53 2.76
CA MET A 574 26.51 17.72 3.86
C MET A 574 26.00 16.35 3.37
N LEU A 575 25.30 16.31 2.24
CA LEU A 575 24.83 15.06 1.66
C LEU A 575 25.99 14.20 1.13
N GLU A 576 27.05 14.82 0.62
CA GLU A 576 28.26 14.11 0.19
C GLU A 576 28.93 13.41 1.37
N ALA A 577 29.15 14.12 2.48
CA ALA A 577 29.70 13.57 3.72
C ALA A 577 28.79 12.43 4.26
N PHE A 578 27.48 12.64 4.26
CA PHE A 578 26.51 11.62 4.66
C PHE A 578 26.62 10.34 3.82
N TYR A 579 26.70 10.46 2.49
CA TYR A 579 26.82 9.30 1.60
C TYR A 579 28.18 8.60 1.69
N LYS A 580 29.25 9.32 2.05
CA LYS A 580 30.57 8.73 2.38
C LYS A 580 30.61 8.07 3.76
N GLY A 581 29.61 8.33 4.58
CA GLY A 581 29.41 7.69 5.89
C GLY A 581 29.87 8.49 7.10
N GLU A 582 30.19 9.76 6.90
CA GLU A 582 30.61 10.69 7.96
C GLU A 582 29.40 11.25 8.75
N GLY A 583 28.18 11.09 8.24
CA GLY A 583 26.95 11.61 8.83
C GLY A 583 26.64 13.06 8.41
N LEU A 584 25.60 13.66 9.00
CA LEU A 584 25.33 15.10 8.89
C LEU A 584 26.02 15.84 10.06
N PRO A 585 26.41 17.12 9.88
CA PRO A 585 27.06 17.90 10.95
C PRO A 585 26.07 18.27 12.06
N ASP A 586 26.58 18.66 13.23
CA ASP A 586 25.81 19.23 14.35
C ASP A 586 24.67 18.32 14.86
N LEU A 587 24.97 17.06 15.20
CA LEU A 587 23.97 16.13 15.73
C LEU A 587 23.40 16.61 17.08
N SER A 588 22.10 16.90 17.10
CA SER A 588 21.42 17.47 18.28
C SER A 588 20.61 16.42 19.03
N ILE A 589 19.81 15.61 18.32
CA ILE A 589 18.94 14.60 18.93
C ILE A 589 19.02 13.30 18.13
N THR A 590 19.45 12.22 18.79
CA THR A 590 19.40 10.86 18.23
C THR A 590 18.10 10.17 18.61
N ASN A 591 17.50 9.47 17.65
CA ASN A 591 16.27 8.69 17.87
C ASN A 591 15.18 9.49 18.58
N ALA A 592 14.88 10.66 18.04
CA ALA A 592 13.86 11.56 18.55
C ALA A 592 12.51 10.84 18.71
N PRO A 593 11.72 11.19 19.73
CA PRO A 593 10.41 10.57 19.94
C PRO A 593 9.51 10.78 18.72
N ARG A 594 8.82 9.71 18.33
CA ARG A 594 7.77 9.74 17.31
C ARG A 594 6.57 10.56 17.81
N VAL A 595 5.75 11.05 16.88
CA VAL A 595 4.55 11.81 17.23
C VAL A 595 3.61 10.95 18.09
N SER A 596 3.13 11.55 19.19
CA SER A 596 2.31 10.87 20.19
C SER A 596 1.08 10.18 19.57
N PHE A 597 0.81 8.96 20.04
CA PHE A 597 -0.40 8.23 19.71
C PHE A 597 -1.68 8.99 20.12
N ALA A 598 -1.63 9.81 21.18
CA ALA A 598 -2.78 10.61 21.60
C ALA A 598 -3.20 11.64 20.53
N LEU A 599 -2.26 12.13 19.72
CA LEU A 599 -2.53 13.07 18.63
C LEU A 599 -2.94 12.35 17.34
N THR A 600 -2.45 11.14 17.12
CA THR A 600 -2.54 10.47 15.82
C THR A 600 -3.61 9.38 15.76
N ILE A 601 -3.90 8.68 16.86
CA ILE A 601 -4.94 7.64 16.92
C ILE A 601 -6.34 8.21 16.69
N PRO A 602 -6.80 9.28 17.36
CA PRO A 602 -8.17 9.79 17.16
C PRO A 602 -8.50 10.12 15.69
N PRO A 603 -7.69 10.92 14.96
CA PRO A 603 -7.98 11.17 13.55
C PRO A 603 -7.83 9.90 12.70
N SER A 604 -6.91 9.00 13.04
CA SER A 604 -6.77 7.73 12.31
C SER A 604 -8.02 6.85 12.44
N LEU A 605 -8.55 6.70 13.66
CA LEU A 605 -9.79 5.96 13.90
C LEU A 605 -10.99 6.65 13.25
N PHE A 606 -11.02 7.99 13.21
CA PHE A 606 -12.04 8.74 12.49
C PHE A 606 -12.05 8.39 10.99
N PHE A 607 -10.91 8.49 10.31
CA PHE A 607 -10.82 8.17 8.88
C PHE A 607 -11.06 6.68 8.61
N LEU A 608 -10.59 5.79 9.47
CA LEU A 608 -10.88 4.36 9.37
C LEU A 608 -12.39 4.10 9.50
N SER A 609 -13.04 4.72 10.48
CA SER A 609 -14.49 4.62 10.66
C SER A 609 -15.25 5.21 9.47
N ALA A 610 -14.79 6.33 8.92
CA ALA A 610 -15.38 6.96 7.74
C ALA A 610 -15.24 6.09 6.47
N LEU A 611 -14.15 5.32 6.34
CA LEU A 611 -14.00 4.32 5.27
C LEU A 611 -14.94 3.12 5.44
N ILE A 612 -15.28 2.77 6.68
CA ILE A 612 -16.17 1.63 6.96
C ILE A 612 -17.65 2.06 6.96
N ALA A 613 -17.97 3.33 7.22
CA ALA A 613 -19.34 3.85 7.28
C ALA A 613 -20.22 3.57 6.02
N PRO A 614 -19.70 3.62 4.77
CA PRO A 614 -20.43 3.21 3.56
C PRO A 614 -21.02 1.79 3.61
N PHE A 615 -20.44 0.88 4.40
CA PHE A 615 -20.96 -0.48 4.55
C PHE A 615 -22.23 -0.52 5.40
N PHE A 616 -22.42 0.44 6.30
CA PHE A 616 -23.53 0.45 7.25
C PHE A 616 -24.67 1.42 6.86
N SER A 617 -24.40 2.44 6.05
CA SER A 617 -25.40 3.43 5.65
C SER A 617 -25.48 3.61 4.13
N LYS A 618 -26.68 3.42 3.57
CA LYS A 618 -26.95 3.64 2.13
C LYS A 618 -26.68 5.10 1.74
N THR A 619 -27.03 6.05 2.61
CA THR A 619 -26.79 7.48 2.38
C THR A 619 -25.29 7.78 2.31
N VAL A 620 -24.53 7.30 3.29
CA VAL A 620 -23.06 7.49 3.31
C VAL A 620 -22.40 6.81 2.11
N ARG A 621 -22.85 5.62 1.73
CA ARG A 621 -22.38 4.92 0.53
C ARG A 621 -22.62 5.73 -0.74
N ASN A 622 -23.80 6.31 -0.89
CA ASN A 622 -24.12 7.14 -2.05
C ASN A 622 -23.22 8.38 -2.09
N ILE A 623 -22.98 9.06 -0.95
CA ILE A 623 -22.06 10.20 -0.86
C ILE A 623 -20.64 9.79 -1.26
N TYR A 624 -20.16 8.66 -0.75
CA TYR A 624 -18.83 8.12 -1.04
C TYR A 624 -18.66 7.84 -2.54
N LEU A 625 -19.61 7.12 -3.15
CA LEU A 625 -19.58 6.80 -4.58
C LEU A 625 -19.74 8.06 -5.44
N MET A 626 -20.62 8.99 -5.07
CA MET A 626 -20.77 10.28 -5.76
C MET A 626 -19.47 11.10 -5.72
N THR A 627 -18.75 11.10 -4.59
CA THR A 627 -17.45 11.78 -4.45
C THR A 627 -16.39 11.16 -5.36
N LEU A 628 -16.38 9.84 -5.50
CA LEU A 628 -15.49 9.16 -6.45
C LEU A 628 -15.86 9.43 -7.91
N CYS A 629 -17.15 9.32 -8.24
CA CYS A 629 -17.66 9.49 -9.59
C CYS A 629 -17.62 10.95 -10.08
N SER A 630 -17.65 11.93 -9.17
CA SER A 630 -17.45 13.33 -9.55
C SER A 630 -16.01 13.57 -10.03
N SER A 631 -15.06 12.66 -9.74
CA SER A 631 -13.63 12.83 -10.03
C SER A 631 -13.31 13.19 -11.49
N PRO A 632 -13.76 12.40 -12.47
CA PRO A 632 -13.53 12.72 -13.87
C PRO A 632 -14.37 13.92 -14.35
N ALA A 633 -15.56 14.13 -13.78
CA ALA A 633 -16.49 15.18 -14.18
C ALA A 633 -15.96 16.59 -13.87
N LEU A 634 -15.33 16.80 -12.70
CA LEU A 634 -14.74 18.09 -12.37
C LEU A 634 -13.49 18.39 -13.21
N ILE A 635 -12.68 17.37 -13.52
CA ILE A 635 -11.51 17.52 -14.40
C ILE A 635 -11.96 17.95 -15.80
N LEU A 636 -13.01 17.32 -16.32
CA LEU A 636 -13.63 17.71 -17.59
C LEU A 636 -14.17 19.14 -17.54
N TRP A 637 -14.86 19.51 -16.45
CA TRP A 637 -15.39 20.85 -16.24
C TRP A 637 -14.29 21.93 -16.18
N LEU A 638 -13.20 21.68 -15.44
CA LEU A 638 -12.05 22.59 -15.38
C LEU A 638 -11.43 22.82 -16.76
N ARG A 639 -11.35 21.77 -17.59
CA ARG A 639 -10.85 21.83 -18.97
C ARG A 639 -11.77 22.65 -19.88
N LEU A 640 -13.08 22.44 -19.79
CA LEU A 640 -14.07 23.16 -20.60
C LEU A 640 -14.13 24.67 -20.29
N ARG A 641 -13.80 25.05 -19.05
CA ARG A 641 -13.83 26.45 -18.59
C ARG A 641 -12.57 27.25 -18.90
N GLY A 642 -11.55 26.64 -19.52
CA GLY A 642 -10.25 27.31 -19.75
C GLY A 642 -9.55 27.76 -18.45
N CYS A 643 -10.02 27.27 -17.30
CA CYS A 643 -9.34 27.42 -16.01
C CYS A 643 -8.07 26.54 -15.96
N VAL A 644 -7.91 25.70 -16.98
CA VAL A 644 -6.88 24.71 -17.25
C VAL A 644 -6.44 24.85 -18.70
#